data_AF-A0A1L7V1W9-F1
#
_entry.id   AF-A0A1L7V1W9-F1
#
_cell.length_a   1.000
_cell.length_b   1.000
_cell.length_c   1.000
_cell.angle_alpha   90.00
_cell.angle_beta   90.00
_cell.angle_gamma   90.00
#
_symmetry.space_group_name_H-M   'P 1'
#
loop_
_entity.id
_entity.type
_entity.pdbx_description
1 polymer ?
#
loop_
_entity_poly.entity_id
_entity_poly.type
_entity_poly.pdbx_seq_one_letter_code
_entity_poly.pdbx_strand_id
1 'polypeptide(L)'
;MDCSPERLKNLVQNEEVEFDTDICGPGVLAAFIITSLIALATLILALLTISVPASLQNTGDTMIATGARRTYHRLRAKFTNTRRTSIVQSREERTNAFTGFMIAISDQILISQASILIAALIIRNEITIYSSNIVIALGCLASTVHLGSFPFYMDRMKDHSSAKLIRVLAMAAGSGILVFLLVIQLSYTWDMESHVYFTCTLQDYRVRTGAGADKISITQVFVPLTVLYGTYETVRFLYRHQPVDEKPNEPGARSKSIVSRQNLSGLDDQQPPDNGVIELQRLGTLEHQARTQSNVDFSNIEVERQAIVSLLQLISGSNIEMTTDNETDYRRQRFRLLKSGVIKIEFKEQLSKIKESKREQLLNEWLKLKALTILTSKIVSTGKLRLLARLTAETWAFHQCRGSFAWRLFWLWSGNVYGIVTILTSRAVTTGMSGNPNKMGFGQIVPLTLLALPIFAAMEGRAGYKQKLKSIEKARVDQATFETPVTGNLRSQSRGQSHAQRQNTLAEIDIANIKTVQDALKKRSKDIGYPELYNWVTGDDLTSAPTLQMAVAIHAALMFTIATSLGFSMAYDIANFNITLLTFLIILVARRLIGLNLVESDMSSYPMILDHLGCTGHLPNPLSGSQDKRMAVAQAAGDAGEDLGDRVGEEES
;
A
#
# COMPACT_ATOMS: atom_id res chain seq x y z
N MET A 1 15.89 35.01 -35.29
CA MET A 1 15.25 36.00 -34.41
C MET A 1 16.31 36.97 -33.93
N ASP A 2 15.99 38.26 -33.88
CA ASP A 2 16.88 39.32 -33.40
C ASP A 2 16.60 39.54 -31.91
N CYS A 3 17.56 39.15 -31.06
CA CYS A 3 17.45 39.21 -29.60
C CYS A 3 18.03 40.51 -29.01
N SER A 4 18.11 41.59 -29.80
CA SER A 4 18.55 42.88 -29.29
C SER A 4 17.64 43.38 -28.16
N PRO A 5 18.19 43.73 -26.97
CA PRO A 5 17.38 44.11 -25.81
C PRO A 5 16.47 45.32 -26.05
N GLU A 6 16.90 46.29 -26.85
CA GLU A 6 16.12 47.49 -27.18
C GLU A 6 14.88 47.14 -27.99
N ARG A 7 15.03 46.26 -28.99
CA ARG A 7 13.91 45.80 -29.82
C ARG A 7 12.92 44.98 -29.02
N LEU A 8 13.39 44.04 -28.20
CA LEU A 8 12.53 43.20 -27.37
C LEU A 8 11.73 44.05 -26.37
N LYS A 9 12.37 45.03 -25.71
CA LYS A 9 11.67 45.96 -24.82
C LYS A 9 10.61 46.78 -25.55
N ASN A 10 10.90 47.25 -26.77
CA ASN A 10 9.92 47.97 -27.58
C ASN A 10 8.70 47.08 -27.93
N LEU A 11 8.93 45.81 -28.28
CA LEU A 11 7.84 44.86 -28.55
C LEU A 11 6.95 44.62 -27.33
N VAL A 12 7.54 44.52 -26.13
CA VAL A 12 6.80 44.39 -24.87
C VAL A 12 6.02 45.66 -24.56
N GLN A 13 6.66 46.83 -24.67
CA GLN A 13 6.05 48.14 -24.38
C GLN A 13 4.88 48.45 -25.31
N ASN A 14 4.96 48.04 -26.57
CA ASN A 14 3.91 48.24 -27.56
C ASN A 14 2.82 47.17 -27.52
N GLU A 15 2.93 46.15 -26.65
CA GLU A 15 2.02 45.01 -26.62
C GLU A 15 1.89 44.36 -28.01
N GLU A 16 3.02 44.01 -28.64
CA GLU A 16 3.06 43.41 -29.99
C GLU A 16 3.29 41.89 -29.97
N VAL A 17 3.37 41.27 -28.78
CA VAL A 17 3.70 39.84 -28.63
C VAL A 17 2.41 39.01 -28.56
N GLU A 18 2.09 38.26 -29.60
CA GLU A 18 0.84 37.47 -29.65
C GLU A 18 0.87 36.24 -28.70
N PHE A 19 -0.30 35.88 -28.15
CA PHE A 19 -0.47 34.64 -27.38
C PHE A 19 -0.39 33.37 -28.25
N ASP A 20 0.38 32.37 -27.80
CA ASP A 20 0.35 31.01 -28.39
C ASP A 20 -0.89 30.23 -27.94
N THR A 21 -2.06 30.61 -28.47
CA THR A 21 -3.34 30.06 -28.02
C THR A 21 -3.50 28.57 -28.29
N ASP A 22 -2.83 27.98 -29.28
CA ASP A 22 -2.87 26.53 -29.52
C ASP A 22 -2.13 25.70 -28.45
N ILE A 23 -1.21 26.31 -27.71
CA ILE A 23 -0.42 25.65 -26.65
C ILE A 23 -0.98 26.01 -25.27
N CYS A 24 -1.29 27.29 -25.08
CA CYS A 24 -1.63 27.86 -23.77
C CYS A 24 -3.12 28.19 -23.62
N GLY A 25 -3.92 27.86 -24.64
CA GLY A 25 -5.33 28.15 -24.66
C GLY A 25 -6.16 27.32 -23.68
N PRO A 26 -7.38 27.78 -23.36
CA PRO A 26 -8.21 27.20 -22.32
C PRO A 26 -8.53 25.71 -22.52
N GLY A 27 -8.61 25.22 -23.76
CA GLY A 27 -8.89 23.80 -24.00
C GLY A 27 -7.73 22.87 -23.60
N VAL A 28 -6.47 23.27 -23.86
CA VAL A 28 -5.29 22.50 -23.40
C VAL A 28 -5.24 22.50 -21.88
N LEU A 29 -5.40 23.67 -21.25
CA LEU A 29 -5.38 23.80 -19.79
C LEU A 29 -6.47 22.94 -19.15
N ALA A 30 -7.70 23.03 -19.67
CA ALA A 30 -8.83 22.24 -19.19
C ALA A 30 -8.56 20.73 -19.34
N ALA A 31 -8.02 20.29 -20.47
CA ALA A 31 -7.73 18.88 -20.69
C ALA A 31 -6.75 18.31 -19.66
N PHE A 32 -5.64 19.01 -19.39
CA PHE A 32 -4.66 18.57 -18.38
C PHE A 32 -5.23 18.62 -16.95
N ILE A 33 -5.90 19.72 -16.58
CA ILE A 33 -6.48 19.88 -15.24
C ILE A 33 -7.57 18.83 -15.00
N ILE A 34 -8.50 18.65 -15.93
CA ILE A 34 -9.58 17.66 -15.83
C ILE A 34 -9.00 16.24 -15.74
N THR A 35 -8.04 15.88 -16.61
CA THR A 35 -7.40 14.56 -16.56
C THR A 35 -6.75 14.31 -15.20
N SER A 36 -6.02 15.30 -14.68
CA SER A 36 -5.35 15.25 -13.38
C SER A 36 -6.33 15.05 -12.23
N LEU A 37 -7.42 15.83 -12.22
CA LEU A 37 -8.48 15.73 -11.20
C LEU A 37 -9.24 14.40 -11.29
N ILE A 38 -9.52 13.89 -12.50
CA ILE A 38 -10.16 12.59 -12.69
C ILE A 38 -9.23 11.47 -12.17
N ALA A 39 -7.93 11.52 -12.46
CA ALA A 39 -6.96 10.56 -11.95
C ALA A 39 -6.97 10.51 -10.42
N LEU A 40 -6.92 11.69 -9.79
CA LEU A 40 -6.92 11.85 -8.34
C LEU A 40 -8.24 11.38 -7.71
N ALA A 41 -9.37 11.80 -8.27
CA ALA A 41 -10.70 11.35 -7.83
C ALA A 41 -10.85 9.83 -7.94
N THR A 42 -10.31 9.23 -9.00
CA THR A 42 -10.34 7.77 -9.18
C THR A 42 -9.53 7.05 -8.11
N LEU A 43 -8.33 7.53 -7.77
CA LEU A 43 -7.52 6.94 -6.70
C LEU A 43 -8.17 7.13 -5.32
N ILE A 44 -8.80 8.29 -5.07
CA ILE A 44 -9.62 8.52 -3.87
C ILE A 44 -10.76 7.51 -3.81
N LEU A 45 -11.52 7.34 -4.91
CA LEU A 45 -12.61 6.37 -4.99
C LEU A 45 -12.12 4.92 -4.84
N ALA A 46 -10.96 4.57 -5.38
CA ALA A 46 -10.35 3.26 -5.20
C ALA A 46 -9.98 3.01 -3.73
N LEU A 47 -9.42 3.99 -3.03
CA LEU A 47 -9.15 3.93 -1.59
C LEU A 47 -10.46 3.81 -0.78
N LEU A 48 -11.41 4.70 -1.04
CA LEU A 48 -12.72 4.69 -0.39
C LEU A 48 -13.50 3.43 -0.67
N THR A 49 -13.31 2.73 -1.78
CA THR A 49 -13.98 1.45 -2.07
C THR A 49 -13.16 0.23 -1.63
N ILE A 50 -11.94 0.40 -1.08
CA ILE A 50 -11.01 -0.71 -0.76
C ILE A 50 -10.74 -1.55 -2.04
N SER A 51 -10.66 -0.87 -3.18
CA SER A 51 -10.33 -1.46 -4.49
C SER A 51 -8.89 -1.18 -4.91
N VAL A 52 -8.05 -0.73 -3.97
CA VAL A 52 -6.59 -0.64 -4.16
C VAL A 52 -6.00 -2.05 -4.01
N PRO A 53 -4.98 -2.43 -4.81
CA PRO A 53 -4.27 -3.70 -4.63
C PRO A 53 -3.82 -3.92 -3.19
N ALA A 54 -3.97 -5.15 -2.69
CA ALA A 54 -3.62 -5.50 -1.31
C ALA A 54 -2.13 -5.28 -1.00
N SER A 55 -1.26 -5.35 -2.01
CA SER A 55 0.17 -5.06 -1.90
C SER A 55 0.51 -3.61 -1.53
N LEU A 56 -0.45 -2.68 -1.70
CA LEU A 56 -0.28 -1.25 -1.42
C LEU A 56 -1.06 -0.78 -0.20
N GLN A 57 -2.00 -1.59 0.29
CA GLN A 57 -2.83 -1.24 1.45
C GLN A 57 -2.16 -1.70 2.74
N ASN A 58 -2.34 -0.92 3.80
CA ASN A 58 -2.05 -1.35 5.16
C ASN A 58 -3.26 -1.14 6.09
N THR A 59 -3.11 -1.56 7.36
CA THR A 59 -4.12 -1.37 8.41
C THR A 59 -4.53 0.09 8.55
N GLY A 60 -3.59 1.03 8.41
CA GLY A 60 -3.85 2.47 8.42
C GLY A 60 -4.78 2.92 7.28
N ASP A 61 -4.58 2.45 6.05
CA ASP A 61 -5.46 2.74 4.91
C ASP A 61 -6.89 2.26 5.14
N THR A 62 -7.05 1.09 5.77
CA THR A 62 -8.38 0.54 6.11
C THR A 62 -9.09 1.42 7.14
N MET A 63 -8.36 1.92 8.14
CA MET A 63 -8.90 2.88 9.12
C MET A 63 -9.29 4.21 8.46
N ILE A 64 -8.43 4.76 7.60
CA ILE A 64 -8.70 6.01 6.86
C ILE A 64 -9.92 5.83 5.96
N ALA A 65 -9.98 4.75 5.18
CA ALA A 65 -11.10 4.47 4.28
C ALA A 65 -12.42 4.29 5.05
N THR A 66 -12.39 3.57 6.17
CA THR A 66 -13.59 3.36 7.00
C THR A 66 -14.06 4.65 7.65
N GLY A 67 -13.15 5.46 8.20
CA GLY A 67 -13.46 6.78 8.75
C GLY A 67 -14.05 7.72 7.69
N ALA A 68 -13.42 7.80 6.52
CA ALA A 68 -13.87 8.63 5.41
C ALA A 68 -15.23 8.16 4.86
N ARG A 69 -15.49 6.86 4.77
CA ARG A 69 -16.82 6.31 4.43
C ARG A 69 -17.89 6.74 5.41
N ARG A 70 -17.63 6.67 6.73
CA ARG A 70 -18.60 7.11 7.75
C ARG A 70 -18.95 8.58 7.56
N THR A 71 -17.95 9.43 7.34
CA THR A 71 -18.15 10.86 7.07
C THR A 71 -18.92 11.08 5.77
N TYR A 72 -18.54 10.40 4.68
CA TYR A 72 -19.22 10.48 3.40
C TYR A 72 -20.68 10.02 3.49
N HIS A 73 -20.98 8.91 4.16
CA HIS A 73 -22.35 8.44 4.36
C HIS A 73 -23.18 9.44 5.18
N ARG A 74 -22.61 10.07 6.22
CA ARG A 74 -23.27 11.13 6.98
C ARG A 74 -23.56 12.36 6.14
N LEU A 75 -22.63 12.77 5.28
CA LEU A 75 -22.81 13.89 4.35
C LEU A 75 -23.83 13.55 3.25
N ARG A 76 -23.77 12.33 2.70
CA ARG A 76 -24.70 11.84 1.67
C ARG A 76 -26.10 11.64 2.22
N ALA A 77 -26.27 11.25 3.48
CA ALA A 77 -27.59 11.18 4.12
C ALA A 77 -28.30 12.54 4.15
N LYS A 78 -27.56 13.66 4.06
CA LYS A 78 -28.12 15.01 3.92
C LYS A 78 -28.50 15.40 2.48
N PHE A 79 -28.03 14.66 1.47
CA PHE A 79 -28.34 14.89 0.06
C PHE A 79 -29.05 13.65 -0.52
N THR A 80 -30.38 13.67 -0.55
CA THR A 80 -31.19 12.59 -1.12
C THR A 80 -31.06 12.50 -2.64
N ASN A 81 -31.35 11.30 -3.16
CA ASN A 81 -31.39 10.88 -4.57
C ASN A 81 -30.06 10.74 -5.32
N THR A 82 -29.33 9.65 -5.04
CA THR A 82 -28.56 8.97 -6.09
C THR A 82 -29.06 7.54 -6.22
N ARG A 83 -29.62 7.21 -7.40
CA ARG A 83 -30.00 5.85 -7.80
C ARG A 83 -28.81 4.91 -7.56
N ARG A 84 -29.08 3.79 -6.90
CA ARG A 84 -28.14 2.70 -6.64
C ARG A 84 -27.72 2.12 -8.00
N THR A 85 -26.56 2.52 -8.53
CA THR A 85 -25.99 1.87 -9.71
C THR A 85 -25.66 0.42 -9.36
N SER A 86 -25.99 -0.49 -10.28
CA SER A 86 -25.89 -1.94 -10.14
C SER A 86 -24.59 -2.37 -9.47
N ILE A 87 -24.73 -3.18 -8.44
CA ILE A 87 -23.65 -3.72 -7.61
C ILE A 87 -22.66 -4.47 -8.50
N VAL A 88 -21.46 -3.94 -8.69
CA VAL A 88 -20.30 -4.73 -9.11
C VAL A 88 -20.06 -5.76 -8.00
N GLN A 89 -20.29 -7.04 -8.31
CA GLN A 89 -20.47 -8.09 -7.29
C GLN A 89 -19.16 -8.54 -6.63
N SER A 90 -17.98 -8.28 -7.22
CA SER A 90 -16.67 -8.67 -6.67
C SER A 90 -15.72 -7.49 -6.48
N ARG A 91 -14.97 -7.47 -5.36
CA ARG A 91 -13.86 -6.52 -5.10
C ARG A 91 -12.83 -6.56 -6.23
N GLU A 92 -12.56 -7.75 -6.77
CA GLU A 92 -11.58 -7.99 -7.82
C GLU A 92 -11.99 -7.32 -9.15
N GLU A 93 -13.29 -7.37 -9.50
CA GLU A 93 -13.83 -6.69 -10.68
C GLU A 93 -13.58 -5.18 -10.61
N ARG A 94 -13.84 -4.57 -9.45
CA ARG A 94 -13.61 -3.14 -9.25
C ARG A 94 -12.12 -2.80 -9.33
N THR A 95 -11.26 -3.57 -8.67
CA THR A 95 -9.81 -3.36 -8.73
C THR A 95 -9.33 -3.40 -10.19
N ASN A 96 -9.75 -4.41 -10.96
CA ASN A 96 -9.37 -4.54 -12.37
C ASN A 96 -9.87 -3.38 -13.23
N ALA A 97 -11.11 -2.92 -13.02
CA ALA A 97 -11.67 -1.77 -13.72
C ALA A 97 -10.91 -0.48 -13.39
N PHE A 98 -10.64 -0.21 -12.12
CA PHE A 98 -9.84 0.94 -11.70
C PHE A 98 -8.41 0.87 -12.24
N THR A 99 -7.76 -0.29 -12.21
CA THR A 99 -6.41 -0.46 -12.76
C THR A 99 -6.38 -0.20 -14.27
N GLY A 100 -7.33 -0.74 -15.03
CA GLY A 100 -7.41 -0.50 -16.48
C GLY A 100 -7.63 0.98 -16.81
N PHE A 101 -8.55 1.63 -16.10
CA PHE A 101 -8.81 3.06 -16.24
C PHE A 101 -7.60 3.92 -15.90
N MET A 102 -6.92 3.62 -14.78
CA MET A 102 -5.73 4.37 -14.36
C MET A 102 -4.55 4.21 -15.32
N ILE A 103 -4.39 3.03 -15.95
CA ILE A 103 -3.39 2.84 -17.02
C ILE A 103 -3.70 3.77 -18.18
N ALA A 104 -4.95 3.78 -18.67
CA ALA A 104 -5.34 4.62 -19.81
C ALA A 104 -5.17 6.12 -19.52
N ILE A 105 -5.60 6.60 -18.35
CA ILE A 105 -5.36 7.99 -17.91
C ILE A 105 -3.88 8.32 -17.88
N SER A 106 -3.08 7.42 -17.27
CA SER A 106 -1.66 7.66 -17.10
C SER A 106 -0.92 7.65 -18.44
N ASP A 107 -1.34 6.83 -19.40
CA ASP A 107 -0.77 6.81 -20.75
C ASP A 107 -1.15 8.07 -21.54
N GLN A 108 -2.41 8.49 -21.46
CA GLN A 108 -2.87 9.74 -22.08
C GLN A 108 -2.11 10.95 -21.55
N ILE A 109 -1.98 11.09 -20.23
CA ILE A 109 -1.31 12.24 -19.63
C ILE A 109 0.20 12.21 -19.89
N LEU A 110 0.83 11.03 -19.91
CA LEU A 110 2.24 10.85 -20.23
C LEU A 110 2.56 11.25 -21.68
N ILE A 111 1.77 10.77 -22.64
CA ILE A 111 1.95 11.11 -24.05
C ILE A 111 1.66 12.60 -24.28
N SER A 112 0.62 13.13 -23.63
CA SER A 112 0.28 14.56 -23.75
C SER A 112 1.40 15.44 -23.20
N GLN A 113 1.99 15.06 -22.06
CA GLN A 113 3.16 15.73 -21.48
C GLN A 113 4.36 15.71 -22.42
N ALA A 114 4.75 14.53 -22.92
CA ALA A 114 5.88 14.42 -23.83
C ALA A 114 5.63 15.25 -25.10
N SER A 115 4.42 15.19 -25.65
CA SER A 115 4.06 15.90 -26.88
C SER A 115 4.13 17.41 -26.72
N ILE A 116 3.56 17.99 -25.66
CA ILE A 116 3.57 19.45 -25.47
C ILE A 116 4.99 19.97 -25.18
N LEU A 117 5.80 19.21 -24.43
CA LEU A 117 7.19 19.55 -24.16
C LEU A 117 8.05 19.48 -25.43
N ILE A 118 7.86 18.45 -26.26
CA ILE A 118 8.55 18.34 -27.57
C ILE A 118 8.11 19.47 -28.50
N ALA A 119 6.81 19.76 -28.58
CA ALA A 119 6.28 20.84 -29.40
C ALA A 119 6.93 22.18 -29.02
N ALA A 120 7.00 22.51 -27.73
CA ALA A 120 7.64 23.72 -27.23
C ALA A 120 9.13 23.82 -27.64
N LEU A 121 9.87 22.71 -27.64
CA LEU A 121 11.27 22.70 -28.11
C LEU A 121 11.41 22.81 -29.64
N ILE A 122 10.45 22.29 -30.40
CA ILE A 122 10.43 22.42 -31.86
C ILE A 122 10.24 23.88 -32.23
N ILE A 123 9.27 24.56 -31.61
CA ILE A 123 8.97 25.98 -31.85
C ILE A 123 9.78 26.95 -30.97
N ARG A 124 10.92 26.51 -30.42
CA ARG A 124 11.77 27.28 -29.49
C ARG A 124 12.15 28.69 -29.94
N ASN A 125 12.15 28.94 -31.25
CA ASN A 125 12.50 30.23 -31.85
C ASN A 125 11.35 31.24 -31.80
N GLU A 126 10.12 30.78 -31.59
CA GLU A 126 8.88 31.57 -31.67
C GLU A 126 8.11 31.55 -30.34
N ILE A 127 8.30 30.50 -29.53
CA ILE A 127 7.63 30.39 -28.23
C ILE A 127 8.11 31.46 -27.24
N THR A 128 7.15 32.11 -26.59
CA THR A 128 7.40 33.11 -25.55
C THR A 128 7.73 32.45 -24.20
N ILE A 129 8.34 33.21 -23.28
CA ILE A 129 8.50 32.79 -21.88
C ILE A 129 7.13 32.60 -21.22
N TYR A 130 6.14 33.43 -21.55
CA TYR A 130 4.75 33.26 -21.09
C TYR A 130 4.25 31.84 -21.40
N SER A 131 4.34 31.44 -22.66
CA SER A 131 3.90 30.12 -23.10
C SER A 131 4.76 29.00 -22.51
N SER A 132 6.07 29.24 -22.39
CA SER A 132 7.00 28.28 -21.78
C SER A 132 6.69 28.03 -20.30
N ASN A 133 6.33 29.07 -19.53
CA ASN A 133 5.91 28.93 -18.12
C ASN A 133 4.67 28.02 -18.00
N ILE A 134 3.69 28.20 -18.89
CA ILE A 134 2.49 27.36 -18.93
C ILE A 134 2.84 25.92 -19.30
N VAL A 135 3.68 25.71 -20.32
CA VAL A 135 4.14 24.37 -20.73
C VAL A 135 4.88 23.67 -19.59
N ILE A 136 5.77 24.37 -18.87
CA ILE A 136 6.47 23.84 -17.69
C ILE A 136 5.46 23.44 -16.61
N ALA A 137 4.48 24.29 -16.32
CA ALA A 137 3.46 24.04 -15.31
C ALA A 137 2.58 22.82 -15.65
N LEU A 138 2.15 22.70 -16.91
CA LEU A 138 1.44 21.52 -17.43
C LEU A 138 2.30 20.26 -17.35
N GLY A 139 3.59 20.37 -17.67
CA GLY A 139 4.56 19.30 -17.54
C GLY A 139 4.72 18.83 -16.09
N CYS A 140 4.84 19.74 -15.13
CA CYS A 140 4.91 19.43 -13.70
C CYS A 140 3.62 18.75 -13.19
N LEU A 141 2.45 19.24 -13.60
CA LEU A 141 1.15 18.65 -13.26
C LEU A 141 1.07 17.21 -13.79
N ALA A 142 1.34 17.00 -15.07
CA ALA A 142 1.32 15.69 -15.70
C ALA A 142 2.36 14.74 -15.12
N SER A 143 3.57 15.24 -14.82
CA SER A 143 4.64 14.47 -14.18
C SER A 143 4.21 13.91 -12.84
N THR A 144 3.57 14.75 -12.03
CA THR A 144 3.07 14.34 -10.71
C THR A 144 2.05 13.20 -10.85
N VAL A 145 1.11 13.31 -11.78
CA VAL A 145 0.03 12.32 -11.96
C VAL A 145 0.57 10.96 -12.41
N HIS A 146 1.38 10.93 -13.47
CA HIS A 146 1.83 9.63 -14.01
C HIS A 146 2.82 8.94 -13.08
N LEU A 147 3.75 9.68 -12.44
CA LEU A 147 4.68 9.13 -11.44
C LEU A 147 3.95 8.70 -10.16
N GLY A 148 3.01 9.52 -9.67
CA GLY A 148 2.27 9.24 -8.44
C GLY A 148 1.29 8.09 -8.57
N SER A 149 0.70 7.89 -9.76
CA SER A 149 -0.22 6.78 -10.03
C SER A 149 0.48 5.46 -10.37
N PHE A 150 1.75 5.48 -10.77
CA PHE A 150 2.49 4.31 -11.24
C PHE A 150 2.40 3.06 -10.34
N PRO A 151 2.60 3.16 -9.00
CA PRO A 151 2.53 1.99 -8.14
C PRO A 151 1.19 1.24 -8.21
N PHE A 152 0.09 1.94 -8.51
CA PHE A 152 -1.26 1.37 -8.54
C PHE A 152 -1.47 0.32 -9.64
N TYR A 153 -0.73 0.42 -10.74
CA TYR A 153 -0.85 -0.47 -11.89
C TYR A 153 0.46 -1.16 -12.28
N MET A 154 1.51 -1.03 -11.47
CA MET A 154 2.84 -1.58 -11.74
C MET A 154 2.82 -3.09 -11.99
N ASP A 155 2.06 -3.87 -11.20
CA ASP A 155 2.05 -5.33 -11.33
C ASP A 155 1.51 -5.78 -12.70
N ARG A 156 0.55 -5.06 -13.27
CA ARG A 156 0.01 -5.35 -14.62
C ARG A 156 1.00 -5.02 -15.75
N MET A 157 1.95 -4.11 -15.50
CA MET A 157 2.96 -3.71 -16.48
C MET A 157 4.17 -4.65 -16.53
N LYS A 158 4.38 -5.47 -15.50
CA LYS A 158 5.53 -6.41 -15.45
C LYS A 158 5.47 -7.45 -16.58
N ASP A 159 4.27 -7.86 -16.96
CA ASP A 159 4.05 -8.95 -17.91
C ASP A 159 4.17 -8.51 -19.40
N HIS A 160 4.15 -7.20 -19.69
CA HIS A 160 4.12 -6.68 -21.06
C HIS A 160 5.41 -5.92 -21.42
N SER A 161 6.39 -6.63 -21.98
CA SER A 161 7.75 -6.09 -22.26
C SER A 161 7.77 -4.87 -23.20
N SER A 162 6.99 -4.86 -24.28
CA SER A 162 6.98 -3.77 -25.27
C SER A 162 6.30 -2.51 -24.73
N ALA A 163 5.12 -2.65 -24.11
CA ALA A 163 4.40 -1.52 -23.50
C ALA A 163 5.23 -0.88 -22.39
N LYS A 164 5.93 -1.70 -21.60
CA LYS A 164 6.89 -1.27 -20.59
C LYS A 164 8.00 -0.39 -21.18
N LEU A 165 8.64 -0.84 -22.27
CA LEU A 165 9.73 -0.11 -22.90
C LEU A 165 9.27 1.26 -23.45
N ILE A 166 8.16 1.29 -24.19
CA ILE A 166 7.61 2.53 -24.77
C ILE A 166 7.29 3.54 -23.66
N ARG A 167 6.65 3.08 -22.59
CA ARG A 167 6.31 3.94 -21.44
C ARG A 167 7.55 4.52 -20.78
N VAL A 168 8.60 3.72 -20.60
CA VAL A 168 9.87 4.18 -20.01
C VAL A 168 10.56 5.21 -20.91
N LEU A 169 10.57 5.00 -22.23
CA LEU A 169 11.10 5.98 -23.17
C LEU A 169 10.32 7.29 -23.12
N ALA A 170 8.99 7.23 -23.11
CA ALA A 170 8.14 8.43 -22.99
C ALA A 170 8.35 9.17 -21.67
N MET A 171 8.46 8.44 -20.54
CA MET A 171 8.77 9.02 -19.23
C MET A 171 10.16 9.66 -19.22
N ALA A 172 11.19 8.98 -19.73
CA ALA A 172 12.55 9.51 -19.78
C ALA A 172 12.66 10.75 -20.65
N ALA A 173 12.03 10.75 -21.83
CA ALA A 173 11.99 11.90 -22.73
C ALA A 173 11.22 13.08 -22.12
N GLY A 174 10.00 12.85 -21.62
CA GLY A 174 9.16 13.87 -21.01
C GLY A 174 9.80 14.49 -19.75
N SER A 175 10.27 13.66 -18.82
CA SER A 175 10.95 14.14 -17.61
C SER A 175 12.29 14.82 -17.94
N GLY A 176 13.04 14.30 -18.91
CA GLY A 176 14.32 14.89 -19.34
C GLY A 176 14.14 16.31 -19.90
N ILE A 177 13.17 16.50 -20.80
CA ILE A 177 12.83 17.82 -21.35
C ILE A 177 12.30 18.75 -20.25
N LEU A 178 11.40 18.25 -19.39
CA LEU A 178 10.86 19.05 -18.29
C LEU A 178 11.95 19.53 -17.33
N VAL A 179 12.88 18.65 -16.93
CA VAL A 179 14.01 19.01 -16.08
C VAL A 179 14.92 20.03 -16.78
N PHE A 180 15.17 19.87 -18.08
CA PHE A 180 15.92 20.85 -18.87
C PHE A 180 15.27 22.24 -18.83
N LEU A 181 13.95 22.33 -19.08
CA LEU A 181 13.23 23.61 -19.03
C LEU A 181 13.21 24.20 -17.61
N LEU A 182 13.00 23.38 -16.58
CA LEU A 182 13.07 23.80 -15.18
C LEU A 182 14.46 24.36 -14.81
N VAL A 183 15.53 23.78 -15.33
CA VAL A 183 16.91 24.28 -15.12
C VAL A 183 17.14 25.61 -15.84
N ILE A 184 16.60 25.78 -17.04
CA ILE A 184 16.69 27.06 -17.76
C ILE A 184 15.92 28.15 -17.03
N GLN A 185 14.76 27.82 -16.47
CA GLN A 185 13.95 28.74 -15.66
C GLN A 185 14.69 29.29 -14.42
N LEU A 186 15.76 28.63 -13.95
CA LEU A 186 16.60 29.13 -12.85
C LEU A 186 17.57 30.25 -13.28
N SER A 187 17.68 30.55 -14.58
CA SER A 187 18.57 31.59 -15.09
C SER A 187 18.07 32.99 -14.78
N TYR A 188 19.01 33.95 -14.72
CA TYR A 188 18.68 35.36 -14.61
C TYR A 188 17.98 35.89 -15.88
N THR A 189 18.21 35.25 -17.02
CA THR A 189 17.63 35.61 -18.32
C THR A 189 16.22 35.05 -18.54
N TRP A 190 15.64 34.36 -17.55
CA TRP A 190 14.23 33.94 -17.56
C TRP A 190 13.32 35.10 -17.12
N ASP A 191 13.21 36.12 -17.97
CA ASP A 191 12.48 37.35 -17.69
C ASP A 191 11.63 37.79 -18.89
N MET A 192 10.35 38.12 -18.63
CA MET A 192 9.39 38.52 -19.65
C MET A 192 9.55 39.98 -20.11
N GLU A 193 10.33 40.81 -19.41
CA GLU A 193 10.56 42.20 -19.83
C GLU A 193 11.68 42.33 -20.86
N SER A 194 12.76 41.57 -20.67
CA SER A 194 13.99 41.69 -21.47
C SER A 194 14.23 40.54 -22.44
N HIS A 195 13.70 39.35 -22.15
CA HIS A 195 13.96 38.11 -22.92
C HIS A 195 12.65 37.41 -23.26
N VAL A 196 11.70 38.13 -23.88
CA VAL A 196 10.35 37.66 -24.22
C VAL A 196 10.30 36.26 -24.83
N TYR A 197 11.23 35.96 -25.75
CA TYR A 197 11.27 34.70 -26.48
C TYR A 197 12.30 33.73 -25.90
N PHE A 198 11.92 32.46 -25.84
CA PHE A 198 12.73 31.41 -25.23
C PHE A 198 14.13 31.27 -25.86
N THR A 199 14.25 31.46 -27.18
CA THR A 199 15.56 31.40 -27.84
C THR A 199 16.53 32.50 -27.39
N CYS A 200 16.03 33.68 -26.99
CA CYS A 200 16.86 34.77 -26.51
C CYS A 200 17.42 34.46 -25.12
N THR A 201 16.59 33.86 -24.25
CA THR A 201 17.04 33.33 -22.95
C THR A 201 18.14 32.28 -23.08
N LEU A 202 18.05 31.40 -24.10
CA LEU A 202 19.07 30.39 -24.38
C LEU A 202 20.39 30.98 -24.88
N GLN A 203 20.33 32.01 -25.73
CA GLN A 203 21.52 32.67 -26.28
C GLN A 203 22.32 33.40 -25.19
N ASP A 204 21.62 34.11 -24.31
CA ASP A 204 22.24 34.90 -23.23
C ASP A 204 22.23 34.16 -21.88
N TYR A 205 22.13 32.83 -21.89
CA TYR A 205 21.99 32.03 -20.67
C TYR A 205 23.07 32.34 -19.63
N ARG A 206 22.64 32.88 -18.48
CA ARG A 206 23.49 33.14 -17.33
C ARG A 206 22.86 32.59 -16.07
N VAL A 207 23.57 31.67 -15.41
CA VAL A 207 23.17 31.13 -14.12
C VAL A 207 23.23 32.24 -13.09
N ARG A 208 22.24 32.29 -12.19
CA ARG A 208 22.20 33.19 -11.05
C ARG A 208 23.28 32.80 -10.03
N THR A 209 24.54 33.17 -10.27
CA THR A 209 25.67 32.93 -9.35
C THR A 209 26.21 34.26 -8.83
N GLY A 210 25.75 34.73 -7.67
CA GLY A 210 26.20 35.99 -7.07
C GLY A 210 26.18 36.00 -5.54
N ALA A 211 27.12 36.74 -4.94
CA ALA A 211 27.32 36.90 -3.49
C ALA A 211 26.35 37.88 -2.80
N GLY A 212 25.21 38.18 -3.42
CA GLY A 212 24.13 39.04 -2.89
C GLY A 212 22.87 38.25 -2.51
N ALA A 213 21.81 38.96 -2.08
CA ALA A 213 20.55 38.40 -1.57
C ALA A 213 19.80 37.44 -2.53
N ASP A 214 20.17 37.40 -3.80
CA ASP A 214 19.59 36.52 -4.84
C ASP A 214 20.40 35.21 -5.00
N LYS A 215 20.45 34.40 -3.94
CA LYS A 215 20.93 33.02 -4.06
C LYS A 215 19.89 32.19 -4.81
N ILE A 216 20.34 31.23 -5.65
CA ILE A 216 19.47 30.12 -6.08
C ILE A 216 18.90 29.51 -4.81
N SER A 217 17.61 29.70 -4.58
CA SER A 217 16.96 29.14 -3.41
C SER A 217 16.93 27.63 -3.56
N ILE A 218 17.32 26.90 -2.51
CA ILE A 218 17.23 25.43 -2.44
C ILE A 218 15.82 24.95 -2.86
N THR A 219 14.80 25.80 -2.65
CA THR A 219 13.41 25.56 -3.02
C THR A 219 13.20 25.42 -4.53
N GLN A 220 13.92 26.18 -5.36
CA GLN A 220 13.75 26.15 -6.81
C GLN A 220 14.38 24.90 -7.45
N VAL A 221 15.41 24.33 -6.83
CA VAL A 221 16.05 23.06 -7.25
C VAL A 221 15.25 21.83 -6.80
N PHE A 222 14.35 21.98 -5.83
CA PHE A 222 13.58 20.87 -5.27
C PHE A 222 12.65 20.20 -6.31
N VAL A 223 11.97 20.99 -7.14
CA VAL A 223 11.03 20.49 -8.17
C VAL A 223 11.75 19.62 -9.21
N PRO A 224 12.82 20.09 -9.90
CA PRO A 224 13.52 19.26 -10.88
C PRO A 224 14.15 18.01 -10.24
N LEU A 225 14.67 18.10 -9.02
CA LEU A 225 15.17 16.93 -8.29
C LEU A 225 14.07 15.91 -8.00
N THR A 226 12.87 16.38 -7.63
CA THR A 226 11.73 15.50 -7.33
C THR A 226 11.24 14.78 -8.59
N VAL A 227 11.15 15.47 -9.72
CA VAL A 227 10.80 14.87 -11.03
C VAL A 227 11.83 13.83 -11.44
N LEU A 228 13.12 14.18 -11.34
CA LEU A 228 14.22 13.29 -11.69
C LEU A 228 14.25 12.04 -10.80
N TYR A 229 14.18 12.23 -9.49
CA TYR A 229 14.17 11.14 -8.52
C TYR A 229 12.94 10.24 -8.67
N GLY A 230 11.75 10.82 -8.86
CA GLY A 230 10.51 10.06 -9.07
C GLY A 230 10.55 9.22 -10.34
N THR A 231 11.11 9.76 -11.42
CA THR A 231 11.32 9.02 -12.68
C THR A 231 12.31 7.87 -12.48
N TYR A 232 13.45 8.14 -11.84
CA TYR A 232 14.46 7.14 -11.53
C TYR A 232 13.91 5.98 -10.68
N GLU A 233 13.21 6.29 -9.59
CA GLU A 233 12.63 5.28 -8.71
C GLU A 233 11.56 4.45 -9.45
N THR A 234 10.71 5.07 -10.27
CA THR A 234 9.71 4.37 -11.09
C THR A 234 10.36 3.35 -12.03
N VAL A 235 11.41 3.76 -12.76
CA VAL A 235 12.17 2.87 -13.65
C VAL A 235 12.85 1.76 -12.84
N ARG A 236 13.47 2.10 -11.71
CA ARG A 236 14.12 1.14 -10.82
C ARG A 236 13.12 0.07 -10.33
N PHE A 237 11.93 0.46 -9.87
CA PHE A 237 10.90 -0.46 -9.42
C PHE A 237 10.39 -1.38 -10.53
N LEU A 238 10.30 -0.85 -11.76
CA LEU A 238 9.81 -1.59 -12.92
C LEU A 238 10.78 -2.68 -13.42
N TYR A 239 12.09 -2.50 -13.20
CA TYR A 239 13.14 -3.45 -13.61
C TYR A 239 13.73 -4.29 -12.46
N ARG A 240 13.42 -3.97 -11.20
CA ARG A 240 13.88 -4.76 -10.06
C ARG A 240 13.21 -6.14 -10.09
N HIS A 241 14.01 -7.17 -10.30
CA HIS A 241 13.56 -8.56 -10.15
C HIS A 241 13.25 -8.82 -8.68
N GLN A 242 12.00 -9.15 -8.37
CA GLN A 242 11.62 -9.68 -7.07
C GLN A 242 12.03 -11.16 -7.07
N PRO A 243 12.79 -11.66 -6.08
CA PRO A 243 12.96 -13.10 -5.95
C PRO A 243 11.56 -13.69 -5.77
N VAL A 244 11.24 -14.67 -6.61
CA VAL A 244 9.99 -15.43 -6.54
C VAL A 244 9.93 -16.03 -5.14
N ASP A 245 9.03 -15.53 -4.30
CA ASP A 245 8.71 -16.19 -3.04
C ASP A 245 8.18 -17.59 -3.43
N GLU A 246 8.93 -18.64 -3.08
CA GLU A 246 8.49 -20.02 -3.18
C GLU A 246 7.15 -20.12 -2.44
N LYS A 247 6.06 -20.25 -3.21
CA LYS A 247 4.79 -20.68 -2.65
C LYS A 247 5.03 -22.05 -2.01
N PRO A 248 4.56 -22.31 -0.78
CA PRO A 248 4.57 -23.66 -0.26
C PRO A 248 3.76 -24.53 -1.22
N ASN A 249 4.41 -25.59 -1.71
CA ASN A 249 3.82 -26.55 -2.64
C ASN A 249 2.54 -27.14 -2.04
N GLU A 250 1.38 -26.76 -2.59
CA GLU A 250 0.18 -27.60 -2.49
C GLU A 250 0.42 -28.88 -3.32
N PRO A 251 0.25 -30.07 -2.74
CA PRO A 251 0.45 -31.32 -3.45
C PRO A 251 -0.80 -31.67 -4.26
N GLY A 252 -0.73 -31.52 -5.58
CA GLY A 252 -1.72 -32.14 -6.46
C GLY A 252 -1.88 -31.49 -7.83
N ALA A 253 -0.97 -31.77 -8.77
CA ALA A 253 -1.26 -31.91 -10.19
C ALA A 253 0.05 -32.16 -10.97
N ARG A 254 0.55 -33.40 -10.92
CA ARG A 254 1.54 -33.88 -11.90
C ARG A 254 0.78 -34.61 -12.99
N SER A 255 0.66 -34.01 -14.17
CA SER A 255 1.06 -34.64 -15.44
C SER A 255 0.62 -33.78 -16.63
N LYS A 256 1.61 -33.23 -17.35
CA LYS A 256 1.72 -33.11 -18.82
C LYS A 256 2.63 -31.94 -19.19
N SER A 257 3.93 -32.20 -19.29
CA SER A 257 4.67 -31.78 -20.48
C SER A 257 5.91 -32.66 -20.64
N ILE A 258 5.89 -33.38 -21.75
CA ILE A 258 6.94 -34.23 -22.27
C ILE A 258 7.76 -33.34 -23.23
N VAL A 259 9.09 -33.41 -23.08
CA VAL A 259 10.14 -33.23 -24.12
C VAL A 259 10.48 -31.80 -24.57
N SER A 260 11.69 -31.36 -24.19
CA SER A 260 12.83 -31.16 -25.12
C SER A 260 14.00 -30.40 -24.49
N ARG A 261 15.07 -31.10 -24.08
CA ARG A 261 16.47 -30.73 -24.36
C ARG A 261 17.42 -31.82 -23.84
N GLN A 262 17.74 -32.78 -24.70
CA GLN A 262 19.00 -33.51 -24.64
C GLN A 262 19.94 -32.86 -25.65
N ASN A 263 21.15 -32.54 -25.19
CA ASN A 263 22.40 -32.72 -25.92
C ASN A 263 23.55 -32.32 -25.00
N LEU A 264 24.12 -33.29 -24.29
CA LEU A 264 25.56 -33.37 -24.10
C LEU A 264 25.95 -34.84 -23.90
N SER A 265 26.85 -35.28 -24.76
CA SER A 265 27.38 -36.63 -24.92
C SER A 265 28.69 -36.82 -24.15
N GLY A 266 28.90 -38.02 -23.59
CA GLY A 266 30.23 -38.63 -23.43
C GLY A 266 30.61 -39.13 -22.02
N LEU A 267 30.65 -40.47 -21.88
CA LEU A 267 31.51 -41.39 -21.05
C LEU A 267 31.86 -40.99 -19.60
N ASP A 268 31.83 -41.84 -18.57
CA ASP A 268 32.21 -43.26 -18.47
C ASP A 268 31.61 -43.92 -17.21
N ASP A 269 31.62 -45.25 -17.19
CA ASP A 269 31.10 -46.17 -16.16
C ASP A 269 31.73 -46.05 -14.76
N GLN A 270 30.89 -46.07 -13.71
CA GLN A 270 31.13 -46.83 -12.47
C GLN A 270 29.83 -47.04 -11.65
N GLN A 271 29.69 -48.27 -11.15
CA GLN A 271 28.59 -48.89 -10.40
C GLN A 271 28.05 -48.08 -9.18
N PRO A 272 26.80 -48.30 -8.72
CA PRO A 272 26.07 -47.38 -7.84
C PRO A 272 26.26 -47.65 -6.34
N PRO A 273 26.04 -46.67 -5.45
CA PRO A 273 25.60 -46.94 -4.10
C PRO A 273 24.12 -46.56 -3.91
N ASP A 274 23.36 -47.57 -3.48
CA ASP A 274 22.24 -47.55 -2.55
C ASP A 274 21.64 -46.18 -2.16
N ASN A 275 20.67 -45.71 -2.96
CA ASN A 275 19.92 -44.46 -2.71
C ASN A 275 18.72 -44.62 -1.74
N GLY A 276 18.48 -45.83 -1.19
CA GLY A 276 17.33 -46.06 -0.30
C GLY A 276 17.55 -45.60 1.14
N VAL A 277 18.78 -45.60 1.62
CA VAL A 277 19.12 -45.32 3.03
C VAL A 277 19.24 -43.82 3.33
N ILE A 278 19.61 -43.02 2.32
CA ILE A 278 19.88 -41.58 2.48
C ILE A 278 18.57 -40.78 2.58
N GLU A 279 17.50 -41.17 1.89
CA GLU A 279 16.20 -40.48 1.99
C GLU A 279 15.48 -40.75 3.32
N LEU A 280 15.54 -41.99 3.84
CA LEU A 280 14.93 -42.33 5.13
C LEU A 280 15.62 -41.62 6.31
N GLN A 281 16.95 -41.50 6.24
CA GLN A 281 17.72 -40.79 7.25
C GLN A 281 17.48 -39.28 7.20
N ARG A 282 17.24 -38.71 6.01
CA ARG A 282 16.88 -37.29 5.83
C ARG A 282 15.48 -36.97 6.35
N LEU A 283 14.52 -37.87 6.12
CA LEU A 283 13.17 -37.79 6.69
C LEU A 283 13.18 -37.93 8.22
N GLY A 284 13.93 -38.89 8.76
CA GLY A 284 14.11 -39.02 10.22
C GLY A 284 14.80 -37.82 10.87
N THR A 285 15.74 -37.19 10.16
CA THR A 285 16.43 -35.98 10.64
C THR A 285 15.48 -34.78 10.62
N LEU A 286 14.66 -34.61 9.58
CA LEU A 286 13.65 -33.55 9.50
C LEU A 286 12.55 -33.74 10.55
N GLU A 287 12.12 -34.97 10.81
CA GLU A 287 11.13 -35.28 11.85
C GLU A 287 11.70 -35.02 13.26
N HIS A 288 12.94 -35.41 13.52
CA HIS A 288 13.60 -35.14 14.80
C HIS A 288 13.84 -33.64 15.03
N GLN A 289 14.16 -32.90 13.97
CA GLN A 289 14.34 -31.45 14.01
C GLN A 289 13.02 -30.72 14.27
N ALA A 290 11.93 -31.12 13.60
CA ALA A 290 10.58 -30.60 13.85
C ALA A 290 10.10 -30.88 15.28
N ARG A 291 10.40 -32.09 15.81
CA ARG A 291 10.01 -32.51 17.16
C ARG A 291 10.80 -31.80 18.26
N THR A 292 12.07 -31.52 18.00
CA THR A 292 12.92 -30.73 18.90
C THR A 292 12.45 -29.29 18.95
N GLN A 293 12.09 -28.72 17.80
CA GLN A 293 11.60 -27.35 17.71
C GLN A 293 10.24 -27.16 18.41
N SER A 294 9.28 -28.05 18.19
CA SER A 294 7.98 -27.99 18.89
C SER A 294 8.09 -28.13 20.41
N ASN A 295 9.04 -28.94 20.91
CA ASN A 295 9.26 -29.10 22.34
C ASN A 295 9.93 -27.87 22.98
N VAL A 296 10.81 -27.18 22.24
CA VAL A 296 11.45 -25.93 22.68
C VAL A 296 10.41 -24.81 22.76
N ASP A 297 9.55 -24.71 21.74
CA ASP A 297 8.47 -23.72 21.68
C ASP A 297 7.48 -23.89 22.84
N PHE A 298 7.07 -25.13 23.12
CA PHE A 298 6.21 -25.48 24.27
C PHE A 298 6.83 -25.07 25.61
N SER A 299 8.12 -25.39 25.83
CA SER A 299 8.81 -25.01 27.06
C SER A 299 8.89 -23.50 27.25
N ASN A 300 9.04 -22.74 26.16
CA ASN A 300 9.13 -21.28 26.23
C ASN A 300 7.75 -20.65 26.53
N ILE A 301 6.67 -21.15 25.92
CA ILE A 301 5.31 -20.65 26.15
C ILE A 301 4.88 -20.85 27.61
N GLU A 302 5.17 -22.02 28.21
CA GLU A 302 4.83 -22.27 29.61
C GLU A 302 5.62 -21.36 30.57
N VAL A 303 6.91 -21.14 30.30
CA VAL A 303 7.76 -20.24 31.11
C VAL A 303 7.27 -18.79 31.01
N GLU A 304 6.90 -18.32 29.82
CA GLU A 304 6.35 -16.98 29.61
C GLU A 304 4.98 -16.81 30.28
N ARG A 305 4.11 -17.82 30.18
CA ARG A 305 2.80 -17.86 30.86
C ARG A 305 2.96 -17.72 32.37
N GLN A 306 3.85 -18.50 32.98
CA GLN A 306 4.14 -18.41 34.41
C GLN A 306 4.63 -17.02 34.79
N ALA A 307 5.55 -16.42 34.01
CA ALA A 307 6.04 -15.08 34.25
C ALA A 307 4.91 -14.02 34.21
N ILE A 308 4.00 -14.08 33.22
CA ILE A 308 2.87 -13.15 33.11
C ILE A 308 1.90 -13.31 34.30
N VAL A 309 1.50 -14.54 34.64
CA VAL A 309 0.56 -14.79 35.75
C VAL A 309 1.17 -14.33 37.07
N SER A 310 2.44 -14.63 37.34
CA SER A 310 3.15 -14.17 38.54
C SER A 310 3.25 -12.64 38.59
N LEU A 311 3.57 -11.97 37.47
CA LEU A 311 3.60 -10.51 37.39
C LEU A 311 2.23 -9.90 37.74
N LEU A 312 1.15 -10.44 37.16
CA LEU A 312 -0.21 -9.94 37.42
C LEU A 312 -0.65 -10.15 38.86
N GLN A 313 -0.28 -11.28 39.49
CA GLN A 313 -0.55 -11.55 40.91
C GLN A 313 0.22 -10.58 41.82
N LEU A 314 1.51 -10.38 41.56
CA LEU A 314 2.35 -9.41 42.30
C LEU A 314 1.78 -7.99 42.24
N ILE A 315 1.21 -7.60 41.10
CA ILE A 315 0.62 -6.27 40.92
C ILE A 315 -0.78 -6.17 41.55
N SER A 316 -1.58 -7.25 41.51
CA SER A 316 -2.94 -7.24 42.05
C SER A 316 -3.00 -7.35 43.57
N GLY A 317 -1.96 -7.90 44.21
CA GLY A 317 -1.83 -8.00 45.68
C GLY A 317 -1.28 -6.75 46.38
N SER A 318 -0.84 -5.72 45.64
CA SER A 318 -0.04 -4.61 46.18
C SER A 318 -0.86 -3.42 46.72
N ASN A 319 -1.95 -3.66 47.46
CA ASN A 319 -2.55 -2.62 48.31
C ASN A 319 -1.73 -2.37 49.60
N ILE A 320 -0.65 -3.14 49.80
CA ILE A 320 0.31 -3.01 50.90
C ILE A 320 1.66 -2.62 50.28
N GLU A 321 2.34 -1.67 50.91
CA GLU A 321 3.69 -1.21 50.57
C GLU A 321 4.59 -2.38 50.16
N MET A 322 5.14 -2.32 48.95
CA MET A 322 5.88 -3.42 48.34
C MET A 322 7.22 -3.58 49.07
N THR A 323 7.44 -4.71 49.73
CA THR A 323 8.73 -5.05 50.32
C THR A 323 9.83 -5.10 49.25
N THR A 324 11.08 -4.86 49.64
CA THR A 324 12.26 -4.89 48.74
C THR A 324 12.34 -6.20 47.96
N ASP A 325 11.97 -7.32 48.59
CA ASP A 325 12.00 -8.64 47.97
C ASP A 325 10.97 -8.78 46.84
N ASN A 326 9.75 -8.25 47.02
CA ASN A 326 8.74 -8.26 45.98
C ASN A 326 9.15 -7.41 44.76
N GLU A 327 9.88 -6.30 44.97
CA GLU A 327 10.40 -5.49 43.86
C GLU A 327 11.50 -6.21 43.07
N THR A 328 12.38 -6.94 43.76
CA THR A 328 13.38 -7.77 43.08
C THR A 328 12.75 -8.91 42.28
N ASP A 329 11.70 -9.55 42.80
CA ASP A 329 11.02 -10.65 42.11
C ASP A 329 10.20 -10.15 40.91
N TYR A 330 9.52 -9.01 41.03
CA TYR A 330 8.88 -8.33 39.90
C TYR A 330 9.89 -8.01 38.78
N ARG A 331 11.06 -7.44 39.12
CA ARG A 331 12.11 -7.14 38.13
C ARG A 331 12.63 -8.43 37.47
N ARG A 332 12.79 -9.50 38.25
CA ARG A 332 13.25 -10.81 37.76
C ARG A 332 12.25 -11.42 36.77
N GLN A 333 10.96 -11.46 37.10
CA GLN A 333 9.93 -12.02 36.21
C GLN A 333 9.77 -11.19 34.93
N ARG A 334 9.82 -9.86 35.06
CA ARG A 334 9.80 -8.96 33.89
C ARG A 334 11.02 -9.15 32.99
N PHE A 335 12.18 -9.38 33.56
CA PHE A 335 13.39 -9.68 32.80
C PHE A 335 13.31 -11.03 32.08
N ARG A 336 12.71 -12.06 32.71
CA ARG A 336 12.45 -13.35 32.04
C ARG A 336 11.54 -13.20 30.83
N LEU A 337 10.47 -12.41 30.96
CA LEU A 337 9.51 -12.17 29.87
C LEU A 337 10.14 -11.39 28.68
N LEU A 338 11.08 -10.48 28.94
CA LEU A 338 11.64 -9.57 27.93
C LEU A 338 13.05 -9.92 27.44
N LYS A 339 13.66 -11.04 27.87
CA LYS A 339 15.02 -11.44 27.45
C LYS A 339 15.05 -12.66 26.50
N SER A 340 13.91 -13.24 26.18
CA SER A 340 13.79 -14.29 25.18
C SER A 340 14.18 -13.74 23.79
N GLY A 341 15.42 -13.98 23.32
CA GLY A 341 15.81 -13.75 21.91
C GLY A 341 16.98 -12.81 21.57
N VAL A 342 18.11 -12.81 22.29
CA VAL A 342 19.32 -12.11 21.78
C VAL A 342 19.97 -12.94 20.67
N ILE A 343 19.57 -12.71 19.42
CA ILE A 343 20.37 -13.08 18.24
C ILE A 343 21.02 -11.79 17.73
N LYS A 344 22.35 -11.67 17.91
CA LYS A 344 23.15 -10.64 17.23
C LYS A 344 23.18 -10.99 15.73
N ILE A 345 22.32 -10.34 14.96
CA ILE A 345 22.38 -10.37 13.49
C ILE A 345 23.27 -9.22 13.03
N GLU A 346 24.11 -9.49 12.03
CA GLU A 346 25.10 -8.56 11.50
C GLU A 346 24.41 -7.40 10.75
N PHE A 347 24.52 -6.22 11.35
CA PHE A 347 23.93 -4.92 11.02
C PHE A 347 23.93 -4.49 9.53
N LYS A 348 24.82 -5.05 8.70
CA LYS A 348 25.07 -4.58 7.32
C LYS A 348 24.12 -5.19 6.28
N GLU A 349 23.48 -6.33 6.59
CA GLU A 349 22.51 -7.00 5.70
C GLU A 349 21.03 -6.64 6.06
N GLN A 350 20.76 -6.30 7.33
CA GLN A 350 19.45 -5.85 7.85
C GLN A 350 18.96 -4.54 7.18
N LEU A 351 19.87 -3.64 6.82
CA LEU A 351 19.56 -2.37 6.17
C LEU A 351 19.03 -2.53 4.73
N SER A 352 19.30 -3.66 4.07
CA SER A 352 18.77 -3.96 2.73
C SER A 352 17.35 -4.57 2.75
N LYS A 353 16.90 -5.00 3.94
CA LYS A 353 15.81 -5.96 4.18
C LYS A 353 14.75 -5.51 5.19
N ILE A 354 14.63 -4.22 5.53
CA ILE A 354 13.31 -3.67 5.89
C ILE A 354 12.50 -3.60 4.58
N LYS A 355 12.17 -4.78 4.04
CA LYS A 355 11.32 -4.98 2.87
C LYS A 355 10.00 -4.30 3.26
N GLU A 356 9.61 -3.24 2.54
CA GLU A 356 8.37 -2.48 2.78
C GLU A 356 7.16 -3.43 3.00
N SER A 357 7.23 -4.65 2.46
CA SER A 357 6.27 -5.76 2.63
C SER A 357 6.15 -6.35 4.05
N LYS A 358 7.21 -6.33 4.89
CA LYS A 358 7.17 -6.89 6.27
C LYS A 358 6.91 -5.84 7.35
N ARG A 359 6.92 -4.55 6.98
CA ARG A 359 6.79 -3.44 7.93
C ARG A 359 5.48 -3.48 8.71
N GLU A 360 4.37 -3.75 8.03
CA GLU A 360 3.06 -3.77 8.69
C GLU A 360 2.97 -4.84 9.77
N GLN A 361 3.41 -6.06 9.46
CA GLN A 361 3.45 -7.16 10.41
C GLN A 361 4.29 -6.76 11.64
N LEU A 362 5.51 -6.25 11.41
CA LEU A 362 6.41 -5.84 12.48
C LEU A 362 5.83 -4.72 13.36
N LEU A 363 5.10 -3.75 12.78
CA LEU A 363 4.43 -2.68 13.55
C LEU A 363 3.25 -3.21 14.38
N ASN A 364 2.52 -4.19 13.86
CA ASN A 364 1.41 -4.81 14.57
C ASN A 364 1.91 -5.69 15.73
N GLU A 365 2.98 -6.45 15.52
CA GLU A 365 3.62 -7.22 16.61
C GLU A 365 4.24 -6.31 17.68
N TRP A 366 4.86 -5.20 17.27
CA TRP A 366 5.34 -4.19 18.20
C TRP A 366 4.20 -3.59 19.05
N LEU A 367 3.03 -3.34 18.44
CA LEU A 367 1.86 -2.85 19.17
C LEU A 367 1.39 -3.87 20.21
N LYS A 368 1.35 -5.17 19.87
CA LYS A 368 1.03 -6.24 20.83
C LYS A 368 2.03 -6.25 21.99
N LEU A 369 3.33 -6.16 21.71
CA LEU A 369 4.38 -6.12 22.72
C LEU A 369 4.23 -4.92 23.67
N LYS A 370 3.99 -3.72 23.12
CA LYS A 370 3.78 -2.52 23.93
C LYS A 370 2.51 -2.63 24.77
N ALA A 371 1.42 -3.13 24.21
CA ALA A 371 0.19 -3.35 24.96
C ALA A 371 0.39 -4.36 26.11
N LEU A 372 1.13 -5.45 25.90
CA LEU A 372 1.48 -6.42 26.95
C LEU A 372 2.35 -5.79 28.03
N THR A 373 3.35 -5.00 27.64
CA THR A 373 4.24 -4.28 28.55
C THR A 373 3.46 -3.30 29.43
N ILE A 374 2.44 -2.64 28.87
CA ILE A 374 1.56 -1.73 29.62
C ILE A 374 0.72 -2.52 30.63
N LEU A 375 0.08 -3.63 30.20
CA LEU A 375 -0.77 -4.46 31.06
C LEU A 375 -0.01 -5.13 32.21
N THR A 376 1.25 -5.49 31.99
CA THR A 376 2.13 -6.13 32.99
C THR A 376 2.97 -5.13 33.80
N SER A 377 2.75 -3.83 33.63
CA SER A 377 3.46 -2.79 34.39
C SER A 377 2.80 -2.46 35.72
N LYS A 378 3.61 -2.11 36.73
CA LYS A 378 3.15 -1.48 37.98
C LYS A 378 2.66 -0.06 37.66
N ILE A 379 1.34 0.15 37.71
CA ILE A 379 0.72 1.41 37.29
C ILE A 379 0.77 2.39 38.46
N VAL A 380 1.38 3.56 38.20
CA VAL A 380 1.55 4.62 39.22
C VAL A 380 0.37 5.60 39.22
N SER A 381 -0.29 5.84 38.07
CA SER A 381 -1.52 6.65 37.99
C SER A 381 -2.29 6.41 36.69
N THR A 382 -3.61 6.63 36.71
CA THR A 382 -4.49 6.54 35.52
C THR A 382 -4.12 7.55 34.43
N GLY A 383 -3.65 8.75 34.82
CA GLY A 383 -3.15 9.77 33.89
C GLY A 383 -1.91 9.33 33.12
N LYS A 384 -0.91 8.75 33.81
CA LYS A 384 0.32 8.22 33.18
C LYS A 384 0.02 7.08 32.21
N LEU A 385 -0.91 6.19 32.58
CA LEU A 385 -1.37 5.12 31.69
C LEU A 385 -1.99 5.67 30.41
N ARG A 386 -2.95 6.61 30.51
CA ARG A 386 -3.59 7.21 29.33
C ARG A 386 -2.56 7.89 28.43
N LEU A 387 -1.57 8.56 29.01
CA LEU A 387 -0.48 9.18 28.26
C LEU A 387 0.34 8.11 27.51
N LEU A 388 0.73 7.02 28.17
CA LEU A 388 1.51 5.94 27.56
C LEU A 388 0.75 5.24 26.42
N ALA A 389 -0.55 4.97 26.62
CA ALA A 389 -1.42 4.40 25.59
C ALA A 389 -1.56 5.36 24.39
N ARG A 390 -1.76 6.67 24.64
CA ARG A 390 -1.83 7.69 23.59
C ARG A 390 -0.52 7.82 22.80
N LEU A 391 0.63 7.83 23.48
CA LEU A 391 1.95 7.90 22.82
C LEU A 391 2.22 6.65 21.97
N THR A 392 1.83 5.47 22.47
CA THR A 392 1.93 4.21 21.73
C THR A 392 1.04 4.23 20.49
N ALA A 393 -0.22 4.65 20.64
CA ALA A 393 -1.16 4.82 19.53
C ALA A 393 -0.68 5.84 18.50
N GLU A 394 -0.14 6.97 18.95
CA GLU A 394 0.41 8.02 18.08
C GLU A 394 1.63 7.50 17.30
N THR A 395 2.57 6.83 17.96
CA THR A 395 3.76 6.29 17.28
C THR A 395 3.38 5.23 16.25
N TRP A 396 2.48 4.30 16.62
CA TRP A 396 1.95 3.31 15.69
C TRP A 396 1.24 3.98 14.50
N ALA A 397 0.34 4.94 14.77
CA ALA A 397 -0.40 5.65 13.75
C ALA A 397 0.50 6.46 12.81
N PHE A 398 1.55 7.11 13.32
CA PHE A 398 2.55 7.82 12.53
C PHE A 398 3.21 6.89 11.51
N HIS A 399 3.68 5.71 11.96
CA HIS A 399 4.34 4.74 11.09
C HIS A 399 3.37 4.09 10.09
N GLN A 400 2.14 3.79 10.51
CA GLN A 400 1.09 3.27 9.63
C GLN A 400 0.73 4.28 8.54
N CYS A 401 0.46 5.54 8.91
CA CYS A 401 0.12 6.60 7.97
C CYS A 401 1.27 6.87 7.00
N ARG A 402 2.52 6.93 7.47
CA ARG A 402 3.66 7.26 6.60
C ARG A 402 3.93 6.19 5.54
N GLY A 403 3.55 4.96 5.83
CA GLY A 403 3.65 3.80 4.98
C GLY A 403 2.43 3.52 4.10
N SER A 404 1.34 4.28 4.28
CA SER A 404 0.05 3.98 3.68
C SER A 404 -0.07 4.49 2.25
N PHE A 405 -1.00 3.92 1.50
CA PHE A 405 -1.39 4.43 0.19
C PHE A 405 -1.96 5.86 0.29
N ALA A 406 -2.71 6.16 1.35
CA ALA A 406 -3.26 7.49 1.59
C ALA A 406 -2.18 8.59 1.67
N TRP A 407 -1.01 8.31 2.26
CA TRP A 407 0.09 9.27 2.25
C TRP A 407 0.62 9.56 0.84
N ARG A 408 0.70 8.54 -0.02
CA ARG A 408 1.08 8.74 -1.43
C ARG A 408 0.05 9.61 -2.16
N LEU A 409 -1.22 9.41 -1.85
CA LEU A 409 -2.32 10.22 -2.39
C LEU A 409 -2.23 11.69 -1.94
N PHE A 410 -1.81 11.97 -0.70
CA PHE A 410 -1.57 13.34 -0.24
C PHE A 410 -0.39 14.00 -0.95
N TRP A 411 0.68 13.24 -1.26
CA TRP A 411 1.78 13.77 -2.07
C TRP A 411 1.35 14.07 -3.51
N LEU A 412 0.54 13.19 -4.10
CA LEU A 412 -0.08 13.40 -5.40
C LEU A 412 -0.98 14.65 -5.40
N TRP A 413 -1.76 14.85 -4.32
CA TRP A 413 -2.56 16.06 -4.11
C TRP A 413 -1.70 17.32 -4.04
N SER A 414 -0.58 17.28 -3.30
CA SER A 414 0.37 18.40 -3.21
C SER A 414 0.87 18.84 -4.59
N GLY A 415 1.31 17.90 -5.43
CA GLY A 415 1.78 18.22 -6.78
C GLY A 415 0.65 18.66 -7.73
N ASN A 416 -0.59 18.20 -7.51
CA ASN A 416 -1.78 18.72 -8.21
C ASN A 416 -2.03 20.18 -7.85
N VAL A 417 -2.02 20.51 -6.55
CA VAL A 417 -2.18 21.90 -6.07
C VAL A 417 -1.08 22.77 -6.65
N TYR A 418 0.18 22.33 -6.57
CA TYR A 418 1.31 23.03 -7.19
C TYR A 418 1.08 23.30 -8.68
N GLY A 419 0.85 22.25 -9.49
CA GLY A 419 0.66 22.39 -10.93
C GLY A 419 -0.52 23.28 -11.31
N ILE A 420 -1.68 23.11 -10.66
CA ILE A 420 -2.88 23.93 -10.95
C ILE A 420 -2.63 25.39 -10.57
N VAL A 421 -2.09 25.65 -9.38
CA VAL A 421 -1.82 27.04 -8.94
C VAL A 421 -0.78 27.67 -9.85
N THR A 422 0.31 26.97 -10.22
CA THR A 422 1.33 27.50 -11.14
C THR A 422 0.75 27.79 -12.53
N ILE A 423 -0.17 26.96 -13.05
CA ILE A 423 -0.88 27.26 -14.30
C ILE A 423 -1.68 28.57 -14.16
N LEU A 424 -2.45 28.70 -13.08
CA LEU A 424 -3.30 29.87 -12.85
C LEU A 424 -2.49 31.16 -12.64
N THR A 425 -1.40 31.08 -11.87
CA THR A 425 -0.52 32.24 -11.63
C THR A 425 0.22 32.63 -12.90
N SER A 426 0.76 31.67 -13.66
CA SER A 426 1.42 31.95 -14.95
C SER A 426 0.46 32.59 -15.95
N ARG A 427 -0.80 32.13 -15.96
CA ARG A 427 -1.82 32.67 -16.86
C ARG A 427 -2.24 34.10 -16.51
N ALA A 428 -2.16 34.47 -15.23
CA ALA A 428 -2.52 35.80 -14.76
C ALA A 428 -1.47 36.88 -15.11
N VAL A 429 -0.22 36.50 -15.37
CA VAL A 429 0.84 37.45 -15.74
C VAL A 429 0.92 37.58 -17.26
N THR A 430 0.34 38.65 -17.81
CA THR A 430 0.21 38.88 -19.26
C THR A 430 1.12 40.00 -19.79
N THR A 431 2.21 40.32 -19.09
CA THR A 431 3.09 41.46 -19.42
C THR A 431 3.53 41.45 -20.88
N GLY A 432 3.22 42.51 -21.62
CA GLY A 432 3.62 42.71 -23.02
C GLY A 432 2.90 41.83 -24.05
N MET A 433 1.90 41.04 -23.62
CA MET A 433 1.17 40.12 -24.50
C MET A 433 -0.06 40.79 -25.11
N SER A 434 -0.40 40.40 -26.34
CA SER A 434 -1.45 41.00 -27.15
C SER A 434 -2.44 39.99 -27.70
N GLY A 435 -3.64 40.45 -28.03
CA GLY A 435 -4.73 39.61 -28.52
C GLY A 435 -5.54 38.94 -27.39
N ASN A 436 -6.34 37.93 -27.75
CA ASN A 436 -7.26 37.27 -26.82
C ASN A 436 -6.67 35.93 -26.31
N PRO A 437 -6.27 35.81 -25.03
CA PRO A 437 -5.72 34.58 -24.45
C PRO A 437 -6.73 33.44 -24.31
N ASN A 438 -8.03 33.72 -24.56
CA ASN A 438 -9.12 32.74 -24.51
C ASN A 438 -9.59 32.30 -25.90
N LYS A 439 -8.94 32.75 -26.98
CA LYS A 439 -9.27 32.27 -28.33
C LYS A 439 -9.04 30.75 -28.40
N MET A 440 -10.04 30.01 -28.90
CA MET A 440 -9.93 28.58 -29.14
C MET A 440 -9.44 28.30 -30.56
N GLY A 441 -8.30 27.64 -30.66
CA GLY A 441 -7.75 27.11 -31.92
C GLY A 441 -7.96 25.59 -32.04
N PHE A 442 -7.65 25.04 -33.22
CA PHE A 442 -7.80 23.61 -33.50
C PHE A 442 -6.94 22.73 -32.57
N GLY A 443 -5.75 23.20 -32.21
CA GLY A 443 -4.82 22.47 -31.33
C GLY A 443 -5.41 22.17 -29.95
N GLN A 444 -6.42 22.94 -29.51
CA GLN A 444 -7.07 22.80 -28.21
C GLN A 444 -8.21 21.76 -28.19
N ILE A 445 -8.79 21.43 -29.35
CA ILE A 445 -9.94 20.50 -29.45
C ILE A 445 -9.47 19.05 -29.32
N VAL A 446 -8.29 18.75 -29.88
CA VAL A 446 -7.69 17.41 -29.85
C VAL A 446 -7.54 16.88 -28.42
N PRO A 447 -6.85 17.56 -27.48
CA PRO A 447 -6.67 17.05 -26.13
C PRO A 447 -7.98 16.92 -25.34
N LEU A 448 -8.98 17.77 -25.62
CA LEU A 448 -10.32 17.64 -25.03
C LEU A 448 -11.03 16.37 -25.53
N THR A 449 -10.92 16.05 -26.82
CA THR A 449 -11.53 14.85 -27.41
C THR A 449 -10.87 13.58 -26.86
N LEU A 450 -9.55 13.62 -26.62
CA LEU A 450 -8.81 12.50 -26.05
C LEU A 450 -9.26 12.12 -24.62
N LEU A 451 -9.96 13.02 -23.89
CA LEU A 451 -10.57 12.69 -22.59
C LEU A 451 -11.59 11.55 -22.65
N ALA A 452 -12.09 11.21 -23.84
CA ALA A 452 -12.97 10.06 -24.02
C ALA A 452 -12.24 8.70 -23.93
N LEU A 453 -10.93 8.66 -24.22
CA LEU A 453 -10.17 7.40 -24.28
C LEU A 453 -10.16 6.61 -22.95
N PRO A 454 -9.94 7.23 -21.78
CA PRO A 454 -10.02 6.52 -20.52
C PRO A 454 -11.40 5.91 -20.25
N ILE A 455 -12.48 6.60 -20.69
CA ILE A 455 -13.84 6.10 -20.54
C ILE A 455 -14.02 4.81 -21.36
N PHE A 456 -13.58 4.82 -22.61
CA PHE A 456 -13.61 3.62 -23.46
C PHE A 456 -12.77 2.47 -22.87
N ALA A 457 -11.57 2.76 -22.37
CA ALA A 457 -10.73 1.75 -21.71
C ALA A 457 -11.38 1.15 -20.45
N ALA A 458 -12.10 1.94 -19.65
CA ALA A 458 -12.88 1.44 -18.52
C ALA A 458 -14.03 0.52 -18.98
N MET A 459 -14.74 0.90 -20.05
CA MET A 459 -15.82 0.10 -20.61
C MET A 459 -15.31 -1.25 -21.14
N GLU A 460 -14.19 -1.25 -21.85
CA GLU A 460 -13.52 -2.46 -22.35
C GLU A 460 -13.01 -3.35 -21.20
N GLY A 461 -12.38 -2.76 -20.17
CA GLY A 461 -11.92 -3.50 -19.00
C GLY A 461 -13.05 -4.24 -18.28
N ARG A 462 -14.22 -3.61 -18.15
CA ARG A 462 -15.41 -4.23 -17.59
C ARG A 462 -15.95 -5.35 -18.48
N ALA A 463 -16.02 -5.11 -19.79
CA ALA A 463 -16.49 -6.12 -20.74
C ALA A 463 -15.59 -7.36 -20.77
N GLY A 464 -14.27 -7.18 -20.81
CA GLY A 464 -13.29 -8.26 -20.80
C GLY A 464 -13.31 -9.09 -19.52
N TYR A 465 -13.47 -8.46 -18.35
CA TYR A 465 -13.63 -9.19 -17.08
C TYR A 465 -14.90 -10.03 -17.06
N LYS A 466 -16.04 -9.48 -17.54
CA LYS A 466 -17.30 -10.22 -17.65
C LYS A 466 -17.17 -11.44 -18.55
N GLN A 467 -16.39 -11.35 -19.63
CA GLN A 467 -16.10 -12.48 -20.51
C GLN A 467 -15.24 -13.54 -19.81
N LYS A 468 -14.22 -13.14 -19.05
CA LYS A 468 -13.38 -14.06 -18.27
C LYS A 468 -14.19 -14.81 -17.21
N LEU A 469 -15.09 -14.14 -16.50
CA LEU A 469 -16.00 -14.78 -15.55
C LEU A 469 -16.86 -15.85 -16.23
N LYS A 470 -17.46 -15.53 -17.38
CA LYS A 470 -18.24 -16.51 -18.16
C LYS A 470 -17.41 -17.73 -18.56
N SER A 471 -16.13 -17.55 -18.92
CA SER A 471 -15.25 -18.68 -19.24
C SER A 471 -14.90 -19.55 -18.03
N ILE A 472 -14.72 -18.95 -16.85
CA ILE A 472 -14.45 -19.67 -15.59
C ILE A 472 -15.69 -20.45 -15.16
N GLU A 473 -16.86 -19.82 -15.25
CA GLU A 473 -18.15 -20.46 -14.96
C GLU A 473 -18.39 -21.65 -15.90
N LYS A 474 -18.14 -21.47 -17.20
CA LYS A 474 -18.20 -22.56 -18.18
C LYS A 474 -17.23 -23.70 -17.84
N ALA A 475 -15.98 -23.39 -17.52
CA ALA A 475 -14.98 -24.40 -17.14
C ALA A 475 -15.36 -25.17 -15.86
N ARG A 476 -15.99 -24.51 -14.87
CA ARG A 476 -16.49 -25.18 -13.66
C ARG A 476 -17.68 -26.08 -13.94
N VAL A 477 -18.60 -25.67 -14.81
CA VAL A 477 -19.73 -26.50 -15.24
C VAL A 477 -19.22 -27.72 -16.01
N ASP A 478 -18.26 -27.54 -16.93
CA ASP A 478 -17.64 -28.63 -17.67
C ASP A 478 -16.92 -29.61 -16.70
N GLN A 479 -16.23 -29.10 -15.68
CA GLN A 479 -15.57 -29.93 -14.67
C GLN A 479 -16.55 -30.68 -13.76
N ALA A 480 -17.64 -30.05 -13.33
CA ALA A 480 -18.71 -30.69 -12.55
C ALA A 480 -19.49 -31.75 -13.35
N THR A 481 -19.53 -31.62 -14.67
CA THR A 481 -20.18 -32.60 -15.57
C THR A 481 -19.31 -33.85 -15.78
N PHE A 482 -17.99 -33.76 -15.59
CA PHE A 482 -17.06 -34.89 -15.69
C PHE A 482 -16.89 -35.72 -14.41
N GLU A 483 -17.37 -35.23 -13.26
CA GLU A 483 -17.33 -35.93 -11.97
C GLU A 483 -18.68 -36.65 -11.69
N THR A 484 -19.00 -37.67 -12.50
CA THR A 484 -19.98 -38.70 -12.13
C THR A 484 -19.24 -39.91 -11.52
N PRO A 485 -19.70 -40.51 -10.40
CA PRO A 485 -18.87 -41.38 -9.59
C PRO A 485 -18.75 -42.78 -10.19
N VAL A 486 -17.55 -43.15 -10.64
CA VAL A 486 -17.19 -44.57 -10.84
C VAL A 486 -16.93 -45.16 -9.46
N THR A 487 -17.84 -46.03 -9.02
CA THR A 487 -17.77 -46.82 -7.80
C THR A 487 -16.60 -47.82 -7.91
N GLY A 488 -15.43 -47.41 -7.44
CA GLY A 488 -14.26 -48.28 -7.29
C GLY A 488 -14.03 -48.62 -5.83
N ASN A 489 -14.43 -49.82 -5.43
CA ASN A 489 -14.11 -50.40 -4.12
C ASN A 489 -12.57 -50.45 -3.92
N LEU A 490 -12.05 -49.64 -2.99
CA LEU A 490 -10.74 -49.91 -2.38
C LEU A 490 -10.84 -49.94 -0.86
N ARG A 491 -10.64 -51.14 -0.34
CA ARG A 491 -10.52 -51.53 1.07
C ARG A 491 -9.24 -50.94 1.65
N SER A 492 -9.32 -49.97 2.55
CA SER A 492 -8.18 -49.53 3.36
C SER A 492 -8.22 -50.15 4.75
N GLN A 493 -7.25 -51.03 4.99
CA GLN A 493 -6.88 -51.60 6.27
C GLN A 493 -6.57 -50.50 7.31
N SER A 494 -7.19 -50.62 8.48
CA SER A 494 -6.78 -49.93 9.70
C SER A 494 -5.51 -50.57 10.25
N ARG A 495 -4.42 -49.80 10.35
CA ARG A 495 -3.35 -50.04 11.32
C ARG A 495 -2.48 -48.79 11.48
N GLY A 496 -2.55 -48.15 12.66
CA GLY A 496 -1.71 -47.00 12.99
C GLY A 496 -2.21 -46.10 14.12
N GLN A 497 -2.77 -46.66 15.21
CA GLN A 497 -3.01 -45.91 16.44
C GLN A 497 -1.74 -45.91 17.30
N SER A 498 -1.01 -44.79 17.32
CA SER A 498 -0.16 -44.38 18.47
C SER A 498 0.42 -42.97 18.40
N HIS A 499 0.34 -42.25 17.28
CA HIS A 499 0.89 -40.88 17.17
C HIS A 499 -0.13 -39.75 17.36
N ALA A 500 -1.42 -39.97 17.04
CA ALA A 500 -2.45 -38.92 17.12
C ALA A 500 -2.87 -38.54 18.55
N GLN A 501 -2.78 -39.46 19.52
CA GLN A 501 -3.23 -39.21 20.90
C GLN A 501 -2.33 -38.23 21.66
N ARG A 502 -1.01 -38.24 21.41
CA ARG A 502 -0.01 -37.45 22.15
C ARG A 502 0.12 -36.01 21.63
N GLN A 503 -0.11 -35.81 20.33
CA GLN A 503 -0.18 -34.47 19.73
C GLN A 503 -1.47 -33.74 20.14
N ASN A 504 -2.60 -34.47 20.25
CA ASN A 504 -3.86 -33.91 20.73
C ASN A 504 -3.77 -33.44 22.19
N THR A 505 -3.10 -34.19 23.08
CA THR A 505 -2.90 -33.76 24.48
C THR A 505 -1.97 -32.55 24.62
N LEU A 506 -0.96 -32.40 23.74
CA LEU A 506 -0.02 -31.28 23.80
C LEU A 506 -0.70 -29.97 23.35
N ALA A 507 -1.46 -30.04 22.25
CA ALA A 507 -2.24 -28.92 21.75
C ALA A 507 -3.34 -28.49 22.74
N GLU A 508 -3.97 -29.44 23.44
CA GLU A 508 -5.00 -29.16 24.45
C GLU A 508 -4.45 -28.41 25.68
N ILE A 509 -3.21 -28.72 26.09
CA ILE A 509 -2.49 -28.01 27.16
C ILE A 509 -2.13 -26.59 26.71
N ASP A 510 -1.65 -26.40 25.48
CA ASP A 510 -1.35 -25.08 24.93
C ASP A 510 -2.59 -24.17 24.89
N ILE A 511 -3.73 -24.71 24.46
CA ILE A 511 -5.00 -23.98 24.43
C ILE A 511 -5.42 -23.53 25.83
N ALA A 512 -5.31 -24.41 26.83
CA ALA A 512 -5.64 -24.07 28.22
C ALA A 512 -4.70 -23.00 28.79
N ASN A 513 -3.41 -23.08 28.46
CA ASN A 513 -2.39 -22.13 28.86
C ASN A 513 -2.63 -20.74 28.26
N ILE A 514 -2.90 -20.67 26.96
CA ILE A 514 -3.23 -19.43 26.24
C ILE A 514 -4.50 -18.79 26.81
N LYS A 515 -5.55 -19.59 27.04
CA LYS A 515 -6.82 -19.11 27.58
C LYS A 515 -6.69 -18.52 28.99
N THR A 516 -5.86 -19.14 29.84
CA THR A 516 -5.56 -18.62 31.19
C THR A 516 -4.95 -17.21 31.12
N VAL A 517 -4.00 -17.02 30.20
CA VAL A 517 -3.34 -15.72 30.00
C VAL A 517 -4.31 -14.69 29.41
N GLN A 518 -5.13 -15.07 28.43
CA GLN A 518 -6.17 -14.22 27.87
C GLN A 518 -7.14 -13.73 28.95
N ASP A 519 -7.66 -14.62 29.80
CA ASP A 519 -8.59 -14.25 30.87
C ASP A 519 -7.95 -13.31 31.89
N ALA A 520 -6.70 -13.56 32.26
CA ALA A 520 -5.94 -12.71 33.18
C ALA A 520 -5.70 -11.30 32.60
N LEU A 521 -5.29 -11.21 31.34
CA LEU A 521 -5.05 -9.93 30.65
C LEU A 521 -6.36 -9.16 30.40
N LYS A 522 -7.44 -9.86 30.07
CA LYS A 522 -8.77 -9.26 29.88
C LYS A 522 -9.34 -8.70 31.17
N LYS A 523 -9.16 -9.41 32.29
CA LYS A 523 -9.51 -8.90 33.62
C LYS A 523 -8.69 -7.65 33.93
N ARG A 524 -7.37 -7.74 33.75
CA ARG A 524 -6.44 -6.64 34.02
C ARG A 524 -6.77 -5.38 33.21
N SER A 525 -7.09 -5.49 31.91
CA SER A 525 -7.43 -4.33 31.08
C SER A 525 -8.69 -3.61 31.55
N LYS A 526 -9.68 -4.36 32.07
CA LYS A 526 -10.88 -3.81 32.71
C LYS A 526 -10.57 -3.12 34.04
N ASP A 527 -9.79 -3.76 34.90
CA ASP A 527 -9.40 -3.23 36.21
C ASP A 527 -8.65 -1.90 36.09
N ILE A 528 -7.84 -1.77 35.04
CA ILE A 528 -7.09 -0.55 34.72
C ILE A 528 -7.99 0.55 34.11
N GLY A 529 -9.19 0.20 33.64
CA GLY A 529 -10.10 1.12 32.95
C GLY A 529 -9.72 1.43 31.51
N TYR A 530 -8.99 0.52 30.84
CA TYR A 530 -8.57 0.68 29.44
C TYR A 530 -8.71 -0.66 28.68
N PRO A 531 -9.96 -1.10 28.41
CA PRO A 531 -10.23 -2.42 27.84
C PRO A 531 -9.62 -2.62 26.43
N GLU A 532 -9.41 -1.53 25.68
CA GLU A 532 -8.82 -1.55 24.33
C GLU A 532 -7.41 -2.17 24.30
N LEU A 533 -6.65 -2.07 25.38
CA LEU A 533 -5.31 -2.67 25.46
C LEU A 533 -5.36 -4.19 25.30
N TYR A 534 -6.45 -4.84 25.70
CA TYR A 534 -6.60 -6.28 25.50
C TYR A 534 -6.70 -6.62 24.01
N ASN A 535 -7.53 -5.89 23.26
CA ASN A 535 -7.66 -6.07 21.81
C ASN A 535 -6.33 -5.78 21.08
N TRP A 536 -5.54 -4.82 21.58
CA TRP A 536 -4.22 -4.55 21.04
C TRP A 536 -3.25 -5.71 21.25
N VAL A 537 -3.30 -6.40 22.39
CA VAL A 537 -2.44 -7.56 22.68
C VAL A 537 -2.84 -8.78 21.86
N THR A 538 -4.14 -9.03 21.68
CA THR A 538 -4.57 -10.18 20.86
C THR A 538 -4.42 -9.91 19.37
N GLY A 539 -4.34 -8.64 18.97
CA GLY A 539 -4.35 -8.24 17.57
C GLY A 539 -5.74 -8.29 16.93
N ASP A 540 -6.77 -8.58 17.73
CA ASP A 540 -8.14 -8.64 17.25
C ASP A 540 -8.72 -7.24 17.05
N ASP A 541 -9.33 -7.03 15.89
CA ASP A 541 -10.12 -5.84 15.57
C ASP A 541 -9.38 -4.51 15.84
N LEU A 542 -8.07 -4.47 15.55
CA LEU A 542 -7.25 -3.26 15.64
C LEU A 542 -7.90 -2.10 14.88
N THR A 543 -8.56 -2.40 13.76
CA THR A 543 -9.27 -1.43 12.91
C THR A 543 -10.44 -0.73 13.58
N SER A 544 -11.07 -1.33 14.60
CA SER A 544 -12.21 -0.70 15.31
C SER A 544 -11.79 0.12 16.53
N ALA A 545 -10.55 -0.04 17.02
CA ALA A 545 -10.07 0.63 18.24
C ALA A 545 -10.15 2.17 18.10
N PRO A 546 -10.93 2.86 18.94
CA PRO A 546 -11.24 4.29 18.76
C PRO A 546 -10.02 5.18 18.97
N THR A 547 -9.11 4.80 19.88
CA THR A 547 -7.88 5.55 20.15
C THR A 547 -6.88 5.47 19.00
N LEU A 548 -6.74 4.29 18.37
CA LEU A 548 -5.95 4.12 17.14
C LEU A 548 -6.59 4.85 15.96
N GLN A 549 -7.91 4.73 15.78
CA GLN A 549 -8.64 5.46 14.73
C GLN A 549 -8.47 6.98 14.87
N MET A 550 -8.56 7.51 16.09
CA MET A 550 -8.38 8.94 16.35
C MET A 550 -6.96 9.39 16.04
N ALA A 551 -5.94 8.63 16.46
CA ALA A 551 -4.54 8.93 16.17
C ALA A 551 -4.27 8.92 14.65
N VAL A 552 -4.77 7.91 13.93
CA VAL A 552 -4.67 7.84 12.46
C VAL A 552 -5.37 9.02 11.79
N ALA A 553 -6.56 9.39 12.24
CA ALA A 553 -7.30 10.53 11.69
C ALA A 553 -6.55 11.86 11.89
N ILE A 554 -5.97 12.09 13.08
CA ILE A 554 -5.16 13.29 13.38
C ILE A 554 -3.93 13.34 12.46
N HIS A 555 -3.20 12.24 12.33
CA HIS A 555 -2.04 12.20 11.44
C HIS A 555 -2.43 12.38 9.98
N ALA A 556 -3.50 11.75 9.51
CA ALA A 556 -3.98 11.92 8.14
C ALA A 556 -4.36 13.38 7.86
N ALA A 557 -5.06 14.05 8.79
CA ALA A 557 -5.42 15.45 8.67
C ALA A 557 -4.19 16.37 8.66
N LEU A 558 -3.25 16.18 9.59
CA LEU A 558 -2.00 16.94 9.65
C LEU A 558 -1.20 16.80 8.34
N MET A 559 -1.06 15.57 7.87
CA MET A 559 -0.34 15.25 6.63
C MET A 559 -0.99 15.87 5.40
N PHE A 560 -2.33 15.84 5.31
CA PHE A 560 -3.08 16.51 4.24
C PHE A 560 -2.87 18.03 4.25
N THR A 561 -2.92 18.65 5.44
CA THR A 561 -2.68 20.10 5.60
C THR A 561 -1.26 20.47 5.16
N ILE A 562 -0.24 19.75 5.63
CA ILE A 562 1.16 19.99 5.24
C ILE A 562 1.35 19.85 3.74
N ALA A 563 0.82 18.77 3.15
CA ALA A 563 0.93 18.52 1.71
C ALA A 563 0.24 19.62 0.89
N THR A 564 -0.92 20.09 1.33
CA THR A 564 -1.64 21.20 0.67
C THR A 564 -0.86 22.51 0.79
N SER A 565 -0.40 22.84 1.99
CA SER A 565 0.41 24.04 2.24
C SER A 565 1.68 24.04 1.41
N LEU A 566 2.36 22.89 1.29
CA LEU A 566 3.56 22.74 0.46
C LEU A 566 3.26 23.00 -1.03
N GLY A 567 2.15 22.48 -1.54
CA GLY A 567 1.75 22.70 -2.94
C GLY A 567 1.54 24.20 -3.24
N PHE A 568 0.81 24.89 -2.37
CA PHE A 568 0.59 26.34 -2.49
C PHE A 568 1.88 27.14 -2.35
N SER A 569 2.69 26.84 -1.32
CA SER A 569 3.88 27.61 -1.01
C SER A 569 4.96 27.50 -2.08
N MET A 570 5.08 26.33 -2.70
CA MET A 570 5.97 26.08 -3.83
C MET A 570 5.48 26.82 -5.09
N ALA A 571 4.18 26.95 -5.29
CA ALA A 571 3.62 27.64 -6.46
C ALA A 571 3.78 29.17 -6.38
N TYR A 572 3.75 29.76 -5.18
CA TYR A 572 3.97 31.19 -4.94
C TYR A 572 5.44 31.55 -4.65
N ASP A 573 6.36 30.58 -4.68
CA ASP A 573 7.78 30.72 -4.31
C ASP A 573 8.02 31.45 -2.96
N ILE A 574 7.22 31.13 -1.94
CA ILE A 574 7.38 31.71 -0.59
C ILE A 574 8.54 31.02 0.13
N ALA A 575 9.77 31.48 -0.16
CA ALA A 575 11.02 30.82 0.25
C ALA A 575 11.09 30.44 1.73
N ASN A 576 10.76 31.37 2.65
CA ASN A 576 10.81 31.11 4.10
C ASN A 576 9.87 29.98 4.52
N PHE A 577 8.64 29.98 4.01
CA PHE A 577 7.63 28.97 4.35
C PHE A 577 7.99 27.62 3.70
N ASN A 578 8.53 27.63 2.48
CA ASN A 578 9.08 26.43 1.83
C ASN A 578 10.23 25.80 2.63
N ILE A 579 11.17 26.61 3.13
CA ILE A 579 12.28 26.13 3.97
C ILE A 579 11.74 25.54 5.28
N THR A 580 10.77 26.19 5.92
CA THR A 580 10.13 25.65 7.14
C THR A 580 9.45 24.30 6.89
N LEU A 581 8.66 24.19 5.82
CA LEU A 581 7.98 22.93 5.47
C LEU A 581 8.97 21.83 5.09
N LEU A 582 10.03 22.15 4.34
CA LEU A 582 11.06 21.18 3.98
C LEU A 582 11.82 20.70 5.23
N THR A 583 12.14 21.61 6.15
CA THR A 583 12.76 21.26 7.45
C THR A 583 11.83 20.34 8.24
N PHE A 584 10.53 20.62 8.27
CA PHE A 584 9.55 19.75 8.92
C PHE A 584 9.51 18.35 8.28
N LEU A 585 9.54 18.25 6.94
CA LEU A 585 9.60 16.97 6.24
C LEU A 585 10.88 16.18 6.59
N ILE A 586 12.04 16.85 6.67
CA ILE A 586 13.30 16.22 7.08
C ILE A 586 13.19 15.68 8.51
N ILE A 587 12.60 16.43 9.43
CA ILE A 587 12.34 15.99 10.81
C ILE A 587 11.43 14.75 10.83
N LEU A 588 10.39 14.72 10.00
CA LEU A 588 9.52 13.54 9.88
C LEU A 588 10.25 12.31 9.33
N VAL A 589 11.16 12.50 8.36
CA VAL A 589 12.00 11.41 7.83
C VAL A 589 12.98 10.91 8.89
N ALA A 590 13.64 11.82 9.62
CA ALA A 590 14.52 11.45 10.73
C ALA A 590 13.75 10.69 11.82
N ARG A 591 12.57 11.19 12.21
CA ARG A 591 11.68 10.51 13.16
C ARG A 591 11.28 9.12 12.67
N ARG A 592 10.98 8.95 11.37
CA ARG A 592 10.67 7.64 10.79
C ARG A 592 11.85 6.67 10.94
N LEU A 593 13.07 7.11 10.61
CA LEU A 593 14.26 6.26 10.68
C LEU A 593 14.59 5.88 12.12
N ILE A 594 14.62 6.86 13.03
CA ILE A 594 14.88 6.62 14.46
C ILE A 594 13.80 5.73 15.06
N GLY A 595 12.53 6.00 14.78
CA GLY A 595 11.40 5.23 15.30
C GLY A 595 11.41 3.77 14.84
N LEU A 596 11.70 3.52 13.55
CA LEU A 596 11.83 2.14 13.05
C LEU A 596 12.99 1.38 13.69
N ASN A 597 14.13 2.05 13.93
CA ASN A 597 15.25 1.45 14.64
C ASN A 597 14.90 1.09 16.09
N LEU A 598 14.13 1.95 16.77
CA LEU A 598 13.65 1.68 18.13
C LEU A 598 12.66 0.51 18.16
N VAL A 599 11.73 0.47 17.20
CA VAL A 599 10.78 -0.65 17.05
C VAL A 599 11.54 -1.96 16.83
N GLU A 600 12.53 -1.98 15.94
CA GLU A 600 13.34 -3.19 15.70
C GLU A 600 14.12 -3.61 16.95
N SER A 601 14.71 -2.66 17.68
CA SER A 601 15.38 -2.92 18.95
C SER A 601 14.43 -3.52 19.98
N ASP A 602 13.20 -3.01 20.10
CA ASP A 602 12.18 -3.55 21.01
C ASP A 602 11.79 -4.98 20.62
N MET A 603 11.77 -5.30 19.33
CA MET A 603 11.37 -6.61 18.81
C MET A 603 12.40 -7.72 19.05
N SER A 604 13.63 -7.38 19.44
CA SER A 604 14.62 -8.38 19.91
C SER A 604 14.18 -9.10 21.20
N SER A 605 13.19 -8.56 21.89
CA SER A 605 12.64 -9.05 23.16
C SER A 605 11.22 -9.61 23.03
N TYR A 606 10.81 -10.01 21.83
CA TYR A 606 9.43 -10.42 21.54
C TYR A 606 9.10 -11.80 22.14
N PRO A 607 8.14 -11.90 23.09
CA PRO A 607 7.71 -13.16 23.68
C PRO A 607 6.94 -14.03 22.69
N MET A 608 7.22 -15.34 22.70
CA MET A 608 6.59 -16.31 21.79
C MET A 608 5.08 -16.46 22.04
N ILE A 609 4.63 -16.26 23.28
CA ILE A 609 3.22 -16.36 23.66
C ILE A 609 2.34 -15.36 22.89
N LEU A 610 2.87 -14.20 22.47
CA LEU A 610 2.11 -13.17 21.74
C LEU A 610 1.63 -13.64 20.36
N ASP A 611 2.31 -14.60 19.72
CA ASP A 611 1.91 -15.14 18.42
C ASP A 611 0.65 -16.02 18.53
N HIS A 612 0.40 -16.58 19.72
CA HIS A 612 -0.70 -17.50 19.95
C HIS A 612 -1.95 -16.84 20.57
N LEU A 613 -1.84 -15.62 21.08
CA LEU A 613 -2.96 -14.92 21.76
C LEU A 613 -4.10 -14.50 20.82
N GLY A 614 -3.88 -14.44 19.49
CA GLY A 614 -4.90 -14.07 18.49
C GLY A 614 -5.57 -15.25 17.76
N CYS A 615 -5.13 -16.49 17.98
CA CYS A 615 -5.64 -17.67 17.27
C CYS A 615 -6.95 -18.18 17.88
N THR A 616 -8.08 -17.53 17.60
CA THR A 616 -9.41 -17.99 18.06
C THR A 616 -10.31 -18.55 16.95
N GLY A 617 -9.86 -18.59 15.69
CA GLY A 617 -10.72 -18.88 14.52
C GLY A 617 -10.68 -20.29 13.91
N HIS A 618 -9.71 -21.14 14.25
CA HIS A 618 -9.63 -22.50 13.69
C HIS A 618 -9.23 -23.50 14.77
N LEU A 619 -10.18 -23.81 15.64
CA LEU A 619 -10.09 -24.95 16.54
C LEU A 619 -11.26 -25.87 16.22
N PRO A 620 -11.02 -27.10 15.74
CA PRO A 620 -12.07 -28.08 15.54
C PRO A 620 -12.69 -28.38 16.91
N ASN A 621 -13.99 -28.15 17.03
CA ASN A 621 -14.77 -28.56 18.20
C ASN A 621 -14.48 -30.05 18.50
N PRO A 622 -13.92 -30.41 19.66
CA PRO A 622 -13.77 -31.81 20.03
C PRO A 622 -15.08 -32.32 20.62
N LEU A 623 -16.22 -32.10 19.95
CA LEU A 623 -17.51 -32.70 20.32
C LEU A 623 -18.57 -32.50 19.21
N SER A 624 -18.27 -32.96 18.00
CA SER A 624 -19.28 -33.15 16.95
C SER A 624 -19.19 -34.55 16.29
N GLY A 625 -18.35 -35.44 16.84
CA GLY A 625 -18.30 -36.83 16.44
C GLY A 625 -19.33 -37.71 17.14
N SER A 626 -20.63 -37.41 17.08
CA SER A 626 -21.66 -38.42 17.45
C SER A 626 -23.09 -38.17 16.97
N GLN A 627 -23.42 -37.05 16.33
CA GLN A 627 -24.80 -36.79 15.88
C GLN A 627 -25.10 -37.32 14.46
N ASP A 628 -24.13 -37.31 13.54
CA ASP A 628 -24.33 -37.86 12.18
C ASP A 628 -24.44 -39.40 12.14
N LYS A 629 -23.92 -40.09 13.17
CA LYS A 629 -24.05 -41.55 13.28
C LYS A 629 -25.37 -42.03 13.88
N ARG A 630 -26.19 -41.15 14.47
CA ARG A 630 -27.54 -41.53 14.94
C ARG A 630 -28.63 -41.28 13.90
N MET A 631 -28.45 -40.32 12.98
CA MET A 631 -29.39 -40.14 11.88
C MET A 631 -29.22 -41.18 10.76
N ALA A 632 -28.00 -41.65 10.50
CA ALA A 632 -27.77 -42.69 9.49
C ALA A 632 -28.24 -44.11 9.90
N VAL A 633 -28.46 -44.37 11.19
CA VAL A 633 -28.96 -45.68 11.68
C VAL A 633 -30.50 -45.70 11.80
N ALA A 634 -31.16 -44.55 11.96
CA ALA A 634 -32.62 -44.46 11.93
C ALA A 634 -33.19 -44.57 10.50
N GLN A 635 -32.38 -44.30 9.47
CA GLN A 635 -32.81 -44.27 8.07
C GLN A 635 -32.53 -45.58 7.31
N ALA A 636 -31.84 -46.54 7.93
CA ALA A 636 -31.59 -47.87 7.39
C ALA A 636 -32.46 -48.98 8.02
N ALA A 637 -33.35 -48.64 8.96
CA ALA A 637 -34.25 -49.57 9.64
C ALA A 637 -35.73 -49.39 9.25
N GLY A 638 -36.04 -48.52 8.28
CA GLY A 638 -37.42 -48.21 7.85
C GLY A 638 -37.86 -48.87 6.55
N ASP A 639 -36.99 -49.63 5.87
CA ASP A 639 -37.24 -50.08 4.49
C ASP A 639 -37.24 -51.61 4.33
N ALA A 640 -37.87 -52.28 5.29
CA ALA A 640 -38.26 -53.68 5.18
C ALA A 640 -39.62 -53.87 5.86
N GLY A 641 -40.69 -53.59 5.10
CA GLY A 641 -42.06 -53.74 5.57
C GLY A 641 -43.09 -53.46 4.47
N GLU A 642 -43.43 -54.53 3.74
CA GLU A 642 -44.74 -54.80 3.14
C GLU A 642 -45.25 -53.88 2.00
N ASP A 643 -44.98 -54.38 0.80
CA ASP A 643 -45.91 -54.45 -0.32
C ASP A 643 -47.31 -54.91 0.12
N LEU A 644 -48.36 -54.13 -0.21
CA LEU A 644 -49.73 -54.60 -0.53
C LEU A 644 -50.71 -53.40 -0.71
N GLY A 645 -51.32 -53.32 -1.89
CA GLY A 645 -52.78 -53.06 -1.97
C GLY A 645 -53.26 -51.67 -2.40
N ASP A 646 -53.52 -51.56 -3.70
CA ASP A 646 -54.80 -51.10 -4.28
C ASP A 646 -55.34 -49.67 -4.06
N ARG A 647 -55.47 -48.99 -5.21
CA ARG A 647 -56.69 -48.39 -5.80
C ARG A 647 -57.22 -47.01 -5.37
N VAL A 648 -57.48 -46.24 -6.45
CA VAL A 648 -58.56 -45.23 -6.66
C VAL A 648 -58.34 -43.93 -5.88
N GLY A 649 -58.36 -42.73 -6.45
CA GLY A 649 -59.02 -42.15 -7.62
C GLY A 649 -59.65 -40.84 -7.15
N GLU A 650 -59.63 -39.79 -8.00
CA GLU A 650 -60.47 -38.57 -7.91
C GLU A 650 -60.23 -37.65 -6.68
N GLU A 651 -60.56 -36.36 -6.61
CA GLU A 651 -60.82 -35.23 -7.51
C GLU A 651 -60.81 -33.99 -6.59
N GLU A 652 -60.68 -32.80 -7.18
CA GLU A 652 -61.21 -31.49 -6.72
C GLU A 652 -60.91 -30.97 -5.28
N SER A 653 -60.14 -29.88 -5.18
CA SER A 653 -60.61 -28.47 -5.28
C SER A 653 -59.46 -27.47 -5.09
#